data_AF-A0A527ZL43-F1
#
_entry.id   AF-A0A527ZL43-F1
#
_cell.length_a   1.000
_cell.length_b   1.000
_cell.length_c   1.000
_cell.angle_alpha   90.00
_cell.angle_beta   90.00
_cell.angle_gamma   90.00
#
_symmetry.space_group_name_H-M   'P 1'
#
loop_
_entity.id
_entity.type
_entity.pdbx_description
1 polymer ?
#
loop_
_entity_poly.entity_id
_entity_poly.type
_entity_poly.pdbx_seq_one_letter_code
_entity_poly.pdbx_strand_id
1 'polypeptide(L)'
;LMAVNQLFAPIFVAGFYYKTFMWPAKFWEAIYEPAIRRAAGLGRAAGVADPDHYDKAWAHCDVLIAGSGPAGLAAALAAGRSGARVILCEEDFALGGRLLSDGGTIDGMPAAEWISRTLAELASLPDVRIMNRTTLFGVYDGGTYGAIERVNDHLPSPPEHQVRQRLWRIVAKRSIVAAGAIERPIVFAGNDTPGVIMASAMRTYVARYAATPARRIALFINNEDGWRTVETALGAGLQIAAVIDARPDVSATHRALAAKAAFAVLNGSVFDVEGGKDGVRKISISLTGGARAEVEADGLAVSGGWNPAVGLTSYHRGRPKWQDDISAFVPDSAPAGMVAAGAANGAFGLGACLRQGFAAGAAAAHSASHSGNAGAPPIADDEAFSLTPLWHVAGKGKAFVDYQHDVTAADIELAQREGFESVEHLKRYTTLGMATDQGKTSNVAGLAIMAAISGKSIPETGTTIYRPPYVPVAIGAFAGHHRDENFHATRLTPSHHWAAEQGAVFVDTGLWKRAQWYPRAGEKDWLETVIREVRAVRGGVGFCDVSTLGKIDVQGPDAGAFLDRVYINTFSSLAVGKARYGLMLREDGMVYDDGTTSRLAEDHYFLTTTTAKAGPVMQHLEFCRQVLFPHLDVQLTSVSDQWAQFSIAGPKTRDLLREIVDPAEDLSNEG
;
A
#
# COMPACT_ATOMS: atom_id res chain seq x y z
N LEU A 1 -10.01 -3.78 -36.79
CA LEU A 1 -8.76 -4.57 -36.87
C LEU A 1 -8.66 -5.66 -35.80
N MET A 2 -9.00 -5.43 -34.52
CA MET A 2 -8.93 -6.47 -33.47
C MET A 2 -9.93 -7.64 -33.61
N ALA A 3 -11.04 -7.46 -34.35
CA ALA A 3 -12.01 -8.54 -34.61
C ALA A 3 -11.41 -9.71 -35.44
N VAL A 4 -10.36 -9.47 -36.23
CA VAL A 4 -9.68 -10.53 -36.99
C VAL A 4 -8.94 -11.49 -36.05
N ASN A 5 -8.50 -11.04 -34.87
CA ASN A 5 -7.86 -11.92 -33.88
C ASN A 5 -8.83 -12.96 -33.30
N GLN A 6 -10.14 -12.73 -33.35
CA GLN A 6 -11.14 -13.72 -32.91
C GLN A 6 -11.15 -14.97 -33.80
N LEU A 7 -10.79 -14.85 -35.09
CA LEU A 7 -10.65 -16.01 -36.00
C LEU A 7 -9.48 -16.92 -35.64
N PHE A 8 -8.47 -16.39 -34.93
CA PHE A 8 -7.29 -17.13 -34.45
C PHE A 8 -7.34 -17.42 -32.94
N ALA A 9 -8.44 -17.12 -32.26
CA ALA A 9 -8.61 -17.33 -30.82
C ALA A 9 -8.29 -18.76 -30.32
N PRO A 10 -8.54 -19.85 -31.08
CA PRO A 10 -8.14 -21.20 -30.67
C PRO A 10 -6.63 -21.42 -30.54
N ILE A 11 -5.81 -20.54 -31.11
CA ILE A 11 -4.34 -20.62 -31.08
C ILE A 11 -3.77 -19.85 -29.88
N PHE A 12 -4.44 -18.77 -29.44
CA PHE A 12 -4.01 -17.91 -28.34
C PHE A 12 -4.54 -18.39 -26.98
N VAL A 13 -4.22 -19.63 -26.60
CA VAL A 13 -4.59 -20.21 -25.29
C VAL A 13 -3.61 -19.78 -24.19
N ALA A 14 -4.00 -19.92 -22.91
CA ALA A 14 -3.06 -19.77 -21.79
C ALA A 14 -1.79 -20.59 -22.03
N GLY A 15 -0.63 -19.97 -21.76
CA GLY A 15 0.68 -20.59 -22.04
C GLY A 15 1.22 -20.40 -23.46
N PHE A 16 0.42 -19.94 -24.44
CA PHE A 16 0.87 -19.77 -25.84
C PHE A 16 2.07 -18.82 -25.95
N TYR A 17 2.04 -17.69 -25.24
CA TYR A 17 3.15 -16.73 -25.26
C TYR A 17 4.48 -17.32 -24.78
N TYR A 18 4.44 -18.11 -23.71
CA TYR A 18 5.61 -18.81 -23.18
C TYR A 18 6.17 -19.85 -24.16
N LYS A 19 5.30 -20.47 -24.96
CA LYS A 19 5.68 -21.53 -25.91
C LYS A 19 6.17 -20.99 -27.26
N THR A 20 5.71 -19.81 -27.68
CA THR A 20 5.90 -19.35 -29.07
C THR A 20 6.72 -18.06 -29.21
N PHE A 21 6.72 -17.16 -28.21
CA PHE A 21 7.27 -15.80 -28.40
C PHE A 21 8.50 -15.46 -27.54
N MET A 22 8.96 -16.37 -26.69
CA MET A 22 10.17 -16.13 -25.88
C MET A 22 11.49 -16.18 -26.69
N TRP A 23 11.43 -16.59 -27.96
CA TRP A 23 12.60 -16.68 -28.82
C TRP A 23 12.28 -16.25 -30.25
N PRO A 24 13.11 -15.38 -30.88
CA PRO A 24 14.29 -14.70 -30.34
C PRO A 24 13.91 -13.47 -29.50
N ALA A 25 14.66 -13.21 -28.41
CA ALA A 25 14.39 -12.13 -27.45
C ALA A 25 14.22 -10.73 -28.08
N LYS A 26 14.97 -10.41 -29.14
CA LYS A 26 14.85 -9.12 -29.84
C LYS A 26 13.47 -8.92 -30.46
N PHE A 27 12.80 -9.99 -30.89
CA PHE A 27 11.48 -9.91 -31.50
C PHE A 27 10.38 -9.77 -30.45
N TRP A 28 10.60 -10.32 -29.25
CA TRP A 28 9.77 -10.07 -28.08
C TRP A 28 9.74 -8.56 -27.75
N GLU A 29 10.89 -7.94 -27.54
CA GLU A 29 10.99 -6.52 -27.18
C GLU A 29 10.49 -5.58 -28.31
N ALA A 30 10.81 -5.90 -29.57
CA ALA A 30 10.54 -4.99 -30.68
C ALA A 30 9.11 -5.09 -31.25
N ILE A 31 8.49 -6.27 -31.21
CA ILE A 31 7.25 -6.54 -31.97
C ILE A 31 6.16 -7.14 -31.09
N TYR A 32 6.44 -8.24 -30.38
CA TYR A 32 5.40 -8.95 -29.62
C TYR A 32 4.97 -8.16 -28.38
N GLU A 33 5.90 -7.75 -27.52
CA GLU A 33 5.60 -7.00 -26.29
C GLU A 33 4.83 -5.69 -26.59
N PRO A 34 5.25 -4.80 -27.51
CA PRO A 34 4.54 -3.55 -27.76
C PRO A 34 3.15 -3.73 -28.38
N ALA A 35 2.93 -4.81 -29.13
CA ALA A 35 1.62 -5.15 -29.69
C ALA A 35 0.71 -5.75 -28.62
N ILE A 36 1.21 -6.69 -27.82
CA ILE A 36 0.48 -7.34 -26.72
C ILE A 36 0.10 -6.32 -25.65
N ARG A 37 1.01 -5.43 -25.22
CA ARG A 37 0.72 -4.43 -24.19
C ARG A 37 -0.35 -3.43 -24.62
N ARG A 38 -0.38 -3.04 -25.91
CA ARG A 38 -1.46 -2.21 -26.47
C ARG A 38 -2.80 -2.95 -26.54
N ALA A 39 -2.78 -4.24 -26.88
CA ALA A 39 -3.99 -5.06 -26.96
C ALA A 39 -4.56 -5.39 -25.57
N ALA A 40 -3.70 -5.62 -24.58
CA ALA A 40 -4.06 -5.97 -23.20
C ALA A 40 -4.45 -4.77 -22.31
N GLY A 41 -4.56 -3.56 -22.88
CA GLY A 41 -4.98 -2.37 -22.14
C GLY A 41 -4.03 -1.93 -21.03
N LEU A 42 -2.74 -2.32 -21.09
CA LEU A 42 -1.77 -1.98 -20.07
C LEU A 42 -1.42 -0.48 -20.13
N GLY A 43 -1.42 0.18 -18.97
CA GLY A 43 -1.08 1.59 -18.85
C GLY A 43 0.33 1.92 -19.35
N ARG A 44 0.54 3.17 -19.77
CA ARG A 44 1.84 3.70 -20.19
C ARG A 44 2.32 4.76 -19.18
N ALA A 45 3.60 4.74 -18.83
CA ALA A 45 4.21 5.83 -18.08
C ALA A 45 4.23 7.12 -18.94
N ALA A 46 4.01 8.27 -18.31
CA ALA A 46 3.90 9.56 -19.01
C ALA A 46 5.20 9.99 -19.72
N GLY A 47 6.35 9.46 -19.33
CA GLY A 47 7.66 9.81 -19.91
C GLY A 47 8.18 11.19 -19.52
N VAL A 48 7.47 11.89 -18.63
CA VAL A 48 7.84 13.18 -18.05
C VAL A 48 7.99 13.03 -16.53
N ALA A 49 8.71 13.95 -15.90
CA ALA A 49 8.80 14.02 -14.44
C ALA A 49 7.41 14.25 -13.83
N ASP A 50 7.14 13.60 -12.70
CA ASP A 50 5.88 13.76 -11.98
C ASP A 50 5.76 15.20 -11.43
N PRO A 51 4.79 16.00 -11.92
CA PRO A 51 4.62 17.38 -11.48
C PRO A 51 3.98 17.47 -10.09
N ASP A 52 3.44 16.36 -9.57
CA ASP A 52 2.71 16.35 -8.32
C ASP A 52 3.64 16.37 -7.09
N HIS A 53 3.09 16.90 -6.00
CA HIS A 53 3.70 16.85 -4.68
C HIS A 53 3.00 15.81 -3.80
N TYR A 54 3.77 15.21 -2.91
CA TYR A 54 3.31 14.16 -2.00
C TYR A 54 3.84 14.42 -0.60
N ASP A 55 3.09 13.99 0.40
CA ASP A 55 3.43 14.17 1.81
C ASP A 55 3.27 12.87 2.60
N LYS A 56 3.92 12.81 3.75
CA LYS A 56 3.84 11.72 4.73
C LYS A 56 3.34 12.27 6.05
N ALA A 57 2.39 11.56 6.65
CA ALA A 57 1.88 11.91 7.96
C ALA A 57 1.84 10.70 8.90
N TRP A 58 1.82 11.02 10.19
CA TRP A 58 1.86 10.04 11.27
C TRP A 58 0.71 10.29 12.23
N ALA A 59 -0.01 9.24 12.60
CA ALA A 59 -1.12 9.33 13.54
C ALA A 59 -1.09 8.18 14.55
N HIS A 60 -1.66 8.42 15.72
CA HIS A 60 -1.88 7.40 16.75
C HIS A 60 -3.35 7.43 17.16
N CYS A 61 -3.95 6.27 17.35
CA CYS A 61 -5.33 6.14 17.83
C CYS A 61 -5.51 4.93 18.74
N ASP A 62 -6.59 4.92 19.49
CA ASP A 62 -7.00 3.78 20.30
C ASP A 62 -7.71 2.74 19.42
N VAL A 63 -8.60 3.21 18.54
CA VAL A 63 -9.39 2.35 17.63
C VAL A 63 -9.30 2.87 16.19
N LEU A 64 -8.76 2.05 15.30
CA LEU A 64 -8.75 2.29 13.85
C LEU A 64 -9.84 1.47 13.15
N ILE A 65 -10.64 2.09 12.30
CA ILE A 65 -11.76 1.43 11.62
C ILE A 65 -11.58 1.54 10.10
N ALA A 66 -11.65 0.40 9.41
CA ALA A 66 -11.54 0.31 7.96
C ALA A 66 -12.93 0.13 7.34
N GLY A 67 -13.43 1.15 6.65
CA GLY A 67 -14.74 1.17 5.99
C GLY A 67 -15.83 1.84 6.83
N SER A 68 -16.66 2.65 6.18
CA SER A 68 -17.77 3.41 6.79
C SER A 68 -19.16 2.85 6.43
N GLY A 69 -19.24 1.56 6.10
CA GLY A 69 -20.52 0.86 5.99
C GLY A 69 -21.30 0.85 7.32
N PRO A 70 -22.46 0.17 7.38
CA PRO A 70 -23.28 0.11 8.59
C PRO A 70 -22.48 -0.39 9.81
N ALA A 71 -21.67 -1.44 9.64
CA ALA A 71 -20.80 -1.96 10.70
C ALA A 71 -19.73 -0.94 11.14
N GLY A 72 -19.12 -0.22 10.20
CA GLY A 72 -18.06 0.75 10.49
C GLY A 72 -18.57 1.98 11.21
N LEU A 73 -19.71 2.53 10.77
CA LEU A 73 -20.36 3.65 11.45
C LEU A 73 -20.83 3.28 12.86
N ALA A 74 -21.45 2.11 13.02
CA ALA A 74 -21.85 1.62 14.33
C ALA A 74 -20.64 1.39 15.27
N ALA A 75 -19.53 0.87 14.74
CA ALA A 75 -18.28 0.71 15.49
C ALA A 75 -17.68 2.05 15.91
N ALA A 76 -17.64 3.03 15.00
CA ALA A 76 -17.11 4.37 15.27
C ALA A 76 -17.94 5.08 16.35
N LEU A 77 -19.27 4.93 16.29
CA LEU A 77 -20.19 5.50 17.26
C LEU A 77 -19.96 4.92 18.65
N ALA A 78 -19.91 3.59 18.77
CA ALA A 78 -19.67 2.92 20.05
C ALA A 78 -18.29 3.29 20.65
N ALA A 79 -17.23 3.27 19.84
CA ALA A 79 -15.89 3.59 20.30
C ALA A 79 -15.73 5.08 20.68
N GLY A 80 -16.27 5.98 19.86
CA GLY A 80 -16.23 7.43 20.10
C GLY A 80 -17.00 7.83 21.35
N ARG A 81 -18.22 7.30 21.54
CA ARG A 81 -19.02 7.53 22.77
C ARG A 81 -18.33 6.99 24.03
N SER A 82 -17.55 5.93 23.89
CA SER A 82 -16.75 5.36 24.99
C SER A 82 -15.55 6.24 25.37
N GLY A 83 -15.28 7.31 24.60
CA GLY A 83 -14.18 8.26 24.83
C GLY A 83 -12.84 7.82 24.28
N ALA A 84 -12.81 6.85 23.34
CA ALA A 84 -11.59 6.42 22.69
C ALA A 84 -11.18 7.40 21.58
N ARG A 85 -9.87 7.51 21.30
CA ARG A 85 -9.39 8.17 20.09
C ARG A 85 -9.63 7.29 18.87
N VAL A 86 -10.55 7.70 18.01
CA VAL A 86 -11.00 6.91 16.86
C VAL A 86 -10.50 7.53 15.56
N ILE A 87 -9.99 6.69 14.66
CA ILE A 87 -9.81 7.05 13.24
C ILE A 87 -10.70 6.13 12.41
N LEU A 88 -11.63 6.72 11.65
CA LEU A 88 -12.47 6.03 10.67
C LEU A 88 -11.98 6.35 9.26
N CYS A 89 -11.47 5.34 8.54
CA CYS A 89 -11.02 5.47 7.16
C CYS A 89 -12.07 4.90 6.19
N GLU A 90 -12.41 5.68 5.16
CA GLU A 90 -13.29 5.28 4.06
C GLU A 90 -12.59 5.54 2.73
N GLU A 91 -12.57 4.56 1.83
CA GLU A 91 -11.94 4.73 0.52
C GLU A 91 -12.75 5.60 -0.44
N ASP A 92 -14.07 5.59 -0.28
CA ASP A 92 -15.00 6.40 -1.04
C ASP A 92 -14.97 7.88 -0.58
N PHE A 93 -15.49 8.78 -1.42
CA PHE A 93 -15.71 10.17 -1.07
C PHE A 93 -16.89 10.37 -0.11
N ALA A 94 -17.89 9.50 -0.20
CA ALA A 94 -19.08 9.54 0.63
C ALA A 94 -19.04 8.43 1.68
N LEU A 95 -19.54 8.73 2.88
CA LEU A 95 -19.59 7.79 4.00
C LEU A 95 -20.93 7.06 4.01
N GLY A 96 -20.95 5.80 4.43
CA GLY A 96 -22.15 4.95 4.50
C GLY A 96 -22.01 3.61 3.80
N GLY A 97 -20.97 3.42 2.98
CA GLY A 97 -20.73 2.18 2.25
C GLY A 97 -21.96 1.73 1.45
N ARG A 98 -22.37 0.46 1.60
CA ARG A 98 -23.52 -0.11 0.89
C ARG A 98 -24.85 0.60 1.14
N LEU A 99 -25.02 1.31 2.26
CA LEU A 99 -26.25 2.04 2.57
C LEU A 99 -26.55 3.13 1.54
N LEU A 100 -25.51 3.65 0.88
CA LEU A 100 -25.64 4.65 -0.19
C LEU A 100 -26.32 4.09 -1.45
N SER A 101 -26.29 2.76 -1.63
CA SER A 101 -26.90 2.07 -2.77
C SER A 101 -28.15 1.28 -2.37
N ASP A 102 -28.13 0.65 -1.20
CA ASP A 102 -29.15 -0.31 -0.76
C ASP A 102 -30.26 0.35 0.06
N GLY A 103 -30.01 1.53 0.63
CA GLY A 103 -30.92 2.18 1.56
C GLY A 103 -31.16 1.34 2.83
N GLY A 104 -32.43 1.22 3.21
CA GLY A 104 -32.85 0.52 4.43
C GLY A 104 -33.44 1.47 5.49
N THR A 105 -33.96 0.89 6.56
CA THR A 105 -34.50 1.61 7.72
C THR A 105 -33.68 1.24 8.96
N ILE A 106 -33.16 2.24 9.68
CA ILE A 106 -32.34 2.07 10.89
C ILE A 106 -32.92 2.99 11.96
N ASP A 107 -33.18 2.46 13.16
CA ASP A 107 -33.83 3.17 14.27
C ASP A 107 -35.17 3.83 13.85
N GLY A 108 -35.91 3.17 12.95
CA GLY A 108 -37.17 3.69 12.40
C GLY A 108 -37.02 4.82 11.39
N MET A 109 -35.80 5.17 10.99
CA MET A 109 -35.49 6.25 10.04
C MET A 109 -34.90 5.70 8.73
N PRO A 110 -35.09 6.39 7.59
CA PRO A 110 -34.38 6.06 6.35
C PRO A 110 -32.85 6.11 6.53
N ALA A 111 -32.14 5.18 5.90
CA ALA A 111 -30.68 5.05 6.05
C ALA A 111 -29.91 6.36 5.77
N ALA A 112 -30.33 7.16 4.79
CA ALA A 112 -29.70 8.45 4.49
C ALA A 112 -29.80 9.44 5.67
N GLU A 113 -30.94 9.47 6.35
CA GLU A 113 -31.14 10.30 7.54
C GLU A 113 -30.31 9.79 8.71
N TRP A 114 -30.28 8.47 8.91
CA TRP A 114 -29.46 7.85 9.95
C TRP A 114 -27.96 8.11 9.76
N ILE A 115 -27.45 8.01 8.52
CA ILE A 115 -26.07 8.37 8.18
C ILE A 115 -25.80 9.82 8.55
N SER A 116 -26.66 10.76 8.11
CA SER A 116 -26.47 12.18 8.37
C SER A 116 -26.38 12.48 9.88
N ARG A 117 -27.29 11.91 10.69
CA ARG A 117 -27.29 12.07 12.15
C ARG A 117 -26.04 11.45 12.79
N THR A 118 -25.67 10.24 12.37
CA THR A 118 -24.49 9.54 12.89
C THR A 118 -23.21 10.32 12.60
N LEU A 119 -23.07 10.86 11.39
CA LEU A 119 -21.91 11.68 11.02
C LEU A 119 -21.86 13.00 11.78
N ALA A 120 -23.00 13.66 11.99
CA ALA A 120 -23.07 14.87 12.79
C ALA A 120 -22.66 14.61 14.25
N GLU A 121 -23.09 13.49 14.83
CA GLU A 121 -22.66 13.08 16.16
C GLU A 121 -21.16 12.77 16.20
N LEU A 122 -20.65 11.94 15.29
CA LEU A 122 -19.23 11.61 15.24
C LEU A 122 -18.34 12.86 15.07
N ALA A 123 -18.78 13.83 14.27
CA ALA A 123 -18.07 15.10 14.09
C ALA A 123 -18.10 15.98 15.35
N SER A 124 -19.07 15.81 16.25
CA SER A 124 -19.14 16.52 17.52
C SER A 124 -18.21 15.94 18.60
N LEU A 125 -17.70 14.73 18.39
CA LEU A 125 -16.80 14.06 19.33
C LEU A 125 -15.34 14.50 19.09
N PRO A 126 -14.65 15.07 20.09
CA PRO A 126 -13.34 15.72 19.88
C PRO A 126 -12.22 14.74 19.50
N ASP A 127 -12.34 13.48 19.91
CA ASP A 127 -11.33 12.43 19.70
C ASP A 127 -11.66 11.51 18.52
N VAL A 128 -12.66 11.85 17.69
CA VAL A 128 -13.02 11.11 16.49
C VAL A 128 -12.52 11.85 15.25
N ARG A 129 -11.71 11.17 14.43
CA ARG A 129 -11.28 11.65 13.12
C ARG A 129 -11.89 10.78 12.02
N ILE A 130 -12.59 11.42 11.10
CA ILE A 130 -13.12 10.80 9.89
C ILE A 130 -12.20 11.15 8.71
N MET A 131 -11.79 10.14 7.96
CA MET A 131 -10.92 10.27 6.80
C MET A 131 -11.59 9.59 5.59
N ASN A 132 -12.35 10.35 4.80
CA ASN A 132 -12.85 9.87 3.51
C ASN A 132 -11.72 9.90 2.46
N ARG A 133 -11.95 9.30 1.29
CA ARG A 133 -10.95 9.13 0.24
C ARG A 133 -9.63 8.55 0.74
N THR A 134 -9.66 7.77 1.82
CA THR A 134 -8.51 7.22 2.53
C THR A 134 -8.60 5.70 2.60
N THR A 135 -7.75 4.99 1.85
CA THR A 135 -7.74 3.52 1.86
C THR A 135 -6.66 3.02 2.80
N LEU A 136 -7.01 2.17 3.77
CA LEU A 136 -6.03 1.34 4.46
C LEU A 136 -5.53 0.28 3.49
N PHE A 137 -4.23 0.31 3.17
CA PHE A 137 -3.66 -0.61 2.18
C PHE A 137 -2.73 -1.66 2.78
N GLY A 138 -2.30 -1.51 4.04
CA GLY A 138 -1.29 -2.38 4.65
C GLY A 138 -1.43 -2.48 6.16
N VAL A 139 -1.08 -3.64 6.70
CA VAL A 139 -0.94 -3.92 8.14
C VAL A 139 0.48 -4.44 8.37
N TYR A 140 1.13 -3.92 9.39
CA TYR A 140 2.52 -4.21 9.76
C TYR A 140 2.63 -4.44 11.28
N ASP A 141 3.79 -4.86 11.73
CA ASP A 141 4.08 -5.14 13.14
C ASP A 141 3.80 -3.95 14.07
N GLY A 142 3.51 -4.28 15.34
CA GLY A 142 3.28 -3.28 16.39
C GLY A 142 1.97 -2.49 16.25
N GLY A 143 0.97 -3.03 15.53
CA GLY A 143 -0.29 -2.32 15.29
C GLY A 143 -0.12 -1.13 14.35
N THR A 144 0.80 -1.24 13.39
CA THR A 144 1.10 -0.18 12.42
C THR A 144 0.34 -0.42 11.11
N TYR A 145 -0.27 0.62 10.57
CA TYR A 145 -1.09 0.57 9.36
C TYR A 145 -0.61 1.59 8.34
N GLY A 146 -0.59 1.19 7.08
CA GLY A 146 -0.38 2.08 5.94
C GLY A 146 -1.73 2.52 5.38
N ALA A 147 -1.94 3.83 5.25
CA ALA A 147 -3.12 4.38 4.57
C ALA A 147 -2.72 5.40 3.50
N ILE A 148 -3.51 5.49 2.44
CA ILE A 148 -3.31 6.46 1.37
C ILE A 148 -4.54 7.37 1.28
N GLU A 149 -4.35 8.66 1.56
CA GLU A 149 -5.36 9.71 1.42
C GLU A 149 -5.21 10.36 0.05
N ARG A 150 -6.28 10.37 -0.74
CA ARG A 150 -6.37 11.09 -2.01
C ARG A 150 -6.88 12.50 -1.75
N VAL A 151 -5.94 13.41 -1.48
CA VAL A 151 -6.24 14.78 -1.06
C VAL A 151 -6.83 15.57 -2.22
N ASN A 152 -6.19 15.54 -3.39
CA ASN A 152 -6.61 16.36 -4.54
C ASN A 152 -6.81 15.59 -5.86
N ASP A 153 -6.71 14.25 -5.90
CA ASP A 153 -6.94 13.46 -7.13
C ASP A 153 -8.32 13.68 -7.77
N HIS A 154 -9.29 14.18 -6.99
CA HIS A 154 -10.66 14.43 -7.44
C HIS A 154 -10.89 15.84 -7.97
N LEU A 155 -9.90 16.73 -7.87
CA LEU A 155 -10.00 18.10 -8.35
C LEU A 155 -9.43 18.21 -9.76
N PRO A 156 -10.13 18.87 -10.71
CA PRO A 156 -9.58 19.12 -12.05
C PRO A 156 -8.32 19.99 -12.02
N SER A 157 -8.24 20.90 -11.05
CA SER A 157 -7.09 21.78 -10.81
C SER A 157 -6.87 21.86 -9.30
N PRO A 158 -5.81 21.21 -8.77
CA PRO A 158 -5.48 21.29 -7.35
C PRO A 158 -4.98 22.71 -7.00
N PRO A 159 -5.24 23.22 -5.78
CA PRO A 159 -4.66 24.48 -5.33
C PRO A 159 -3.12 24.41 -5.30
N GLU A 160 -2.47 25.56 -5.49
CA GLU A 160 -1.00 25.65 -5.41
C GLU A 160 -0.48 25.15 -4.05
N HIS A 161 0.69 24.52 -4.08
CA HIS A 161 1.38 23.96 -2.90
C HIS A 161 0.60 22.90 -2.11
N GLN A 162 -0.52 22.40 -2.63
CA GLN A 162 -1.21 21.25 -2.07
C GLN A 162 -0.66 19.95 -2.62
N VAL A 163 -0.71 18.91 -1.79
CA VAL A 163 -0.24 17.59 -2.16
C VAL A 163 -1.35 16.83 -2.89
N ARG A 164 -0.99 16.02 -3.88
CA ARG A 164 -1.97 15.16 -4.55
C ARG A 164 -2.46 14.06 -3.61
N GLN A 165 -1.51 13.34 -3.01
CA GLN A 165 -1.78 12.24 -2.07
C GLN A 165 -0.91 12.36 -0.82
N ARG A 166 -1.43 11.85 0.30
CA ARG A 166 -0.73 11.77 1.58
C ARG A 166 -0.64 10.32 2.06
N LEU A 167 0.58 9.86 2.30
CA LEU A 167 0.87 8.56 2.88
C LEU A 167 0.82 8.65 4.40
N TRP A 168 -0.09 7.91 5.03
CA TRP A 168 -0.23 7.85 6.47
C TRP A 168 0.41 6.59 7.05
N ARG A 169 1.20 6.76 8.10
CA ARG A 169 1.55 5.70 9.05
C ARG A 169 0.71 5.87 10.31
N ILE A 170 -0.26 4.99 10.51
CA ILE A 170 -1.18 5.04 11.66
C ILE A 170 -0.81 3.91 12.61
N VAL A 171 -0.56 4.23 13.89
CA VAL A 171 -0.36 3.23 14.94
C VAL A 171 -1.64 3.15 15.79
N ALA A 172 -2.22 1.96 15.92
CA ALA A 172 -3.48 1.76 16.62
C ALA A 172 -3.38 0.67 17.69
N LYS A 173 -3.98 0.88 18.87
CA LYS A 173 -4.06 -0.15 19.92
C LYS A 173 -4.99 -1.31 19.51
N ARG A 174 -6.09 -0.98 18.83
CA ARG A 174 -7.08 -1.92 18.29
C ARG A 174 -7.51 -1.49 16.89
N SER A 175 -7.93 -2.45 16.07
CA SER A 175 -8.51 -2.16 14.76
C SER A 175 -9.71 -3.02 14.42
N ILE A 176 -10.59 -2.47 13.59
CA ILE A 176 -11.82 -3.10 13.14
C ILE A 176 -11.88 -3.03 11.62
N VAL A 177 -11.94 -4.19 10.96
CA VAL A 177 -12.16 -4.30 9.53
C VAL A 177 -13.66 -4.40 9.27
N ALA A 178 -14.25 -3.30 8.83
CA ALA A 178 -15.64 -3.18 8.39
C ALA A 178 -15.73 -2.93 6.87
N ALA A 179 -14.77 -3.49 6.12
CA ALA A 179 -14.57 -3.25 4.68
C ALA A 179 -15.60 -3.94 3.76
N GLY A 180 -16.66 -4.52 4.34
CA GLY A 180 -17.75 -5.14 3.60
C GLY A 180 -17.37 -6.44 2.88
N ALA A 181 -18.13 -6.73 1.83
CA ALA A 181 -17.92 -7.88 0.94
C ALA A 181 -18.06 -7.41 -0.52
N ILE A 182 -17.36 -8.09 -1.43
CA ILE A 182 -17.36 -7.82 -2.87
C ILE A 182 -18.26 -8.84 -3.55
N GLU A 183 -19.22 -8.40 -4.36
CA GLU A 183 -20.08 -9.32 -5.11
C GLU A 183 -19.25 -10.07 -6.15
N ARG A 184 -19.50 -11.38 -6.30
CA ARG A 184 -18.76 -12.24 -7.24
C ARG A 184 -19.58 -12.57 -8.49
N PRO A 185 -18.95 -12.68 -9.67
CA PRO A 185 -19.63 -13.07 -10.89
C PRO A 185 -20.03 -14.55 -10.89
N ILE A 186 -20.83 -14.94 -11.89
CA ILE A 186 -21.02 -16.33 -12.32
C ILE A 186 -20.30 -16.48 -13.66
N VAL A 187 -19.54 -17.56 -13.84
CA VAL A 187 -18.80 -17.82 -15.08
C VAL A 187 -19.72 -18.52 -16.09
N PHE A 188 -19.94 -17.93 -17.26
CA PHE A 188 -20.76 -18.50 -18.34
C PHE A 188 -20.35 -17.88 -19.68
N ALA A 189 -20.79 -18.46 -20.81
CA ALA A 189 -20.38 -17.94 -22.11
C ALA A 189 -20.94 -16.54 -22.41
N GLY A 190 -20.09 -15.63 -22.88
CA GLY A 190 -20.48 -14.24 -23.20
C GLY A 190 -20.63 -13.33 -21.98
N ASN A 191 -20.13 -13.74 -20.81
CA ASN A 191 -20.20 -12.97 -19.56
C ASN A 191 -19.32 -11.71 -19.52
N ASP A 192 -18.53 -11.44 -20.57
CA ASP A 192 -17.76 -10.22 -20.81
C ASP A 192 -18.48 -9.23 -21.74
N THR A 193 -19.64 -9.61 -22.28
CA THR A 193 -20.40 -8.78 -23.21
C THR A 193 -20.76 -7.43 -22.57
N PRO A 194 -20.51 -6.28 -23.23
CA PRO A 194 -20.96 -4.98 -22.73
C PRO A 194 -22.45 -5.00 -22.37
N GLY A 195 -22.78 -4.55 -21.16
CA GLY A 195 -24.15 -4.63 -20.61
C GLY A 195 -24.36 -5.80 -19.65
N VAL A 196 -23.46 -6.78 -19.60
CA VAL A 196 -23.34 -7.73 -18.48
C VAL A 196 -22.60 -7.03 -17.34
N ILE A 197 -23.22 -6.93 -16.17
CA ILE A 197 -22.66 -6.23 -15.01
C ILE A 197 -23.08 -6.91 -13.71
N MET A 198 -22.29 -6.76 -12.66
CA MET A 198 -22.68 -7.18 -11.30
C MET A 198 -24.01 -6.54 -10.86
N ALA A 199 -24.89 -7.29 -10.22
CA ALA A 199 -26.22 -6.82 -9.82
C ALA A 199 -26.16 -5.70 -8.78
N SER A 200 -25.20 -5.75 -7.85
CA SER A 200 -24.93 -4.67 -6.89
C SER A 200 -24.38 -3.41 -7.55
N ALA A 201 -23.59 -3.56 -8.62
CA ALA A 201 -23.09 -2.42 -9.40
C ALA A 201 -24.22 -1.77 -10.21
N MET A 202 -25.09 -2.56 -10.85
CA MET A 202 -26.33 -2.06 -11.48
C MET A 202 -27.17 -1.27 -10.47
N ARG A 203 -27.40 -1.85 -9.29
CA ARG A 203 -28.13 -1.20 -8.18
C ARG A 203 -27.47 0.12 -7.76
N THR A 204 -26.16 0.14 -7.63
CA THR A 204 -25.39 1.35 -7.28
C THR A 204 -25.52 2.44 -8.34
N TYR A 205 -25.41 2.11 -9.63
CA TYR A 205 -25.62 3.09 -10.70
C TYR A 205 -27.02 3.70 -10.63
N VAL A 206 -28.04 2.89 -10.44
CA VAL A 206 -29.43 3.34 -10.38
C VAL A 206 -29.69 4.18 -9.14
N ALA A 207 -29.42 3.65 -7.95
CA ALA A 207 -29.80 4.26 -6.68
C ALA A 207 -28.93 5.46 -6.31
N ARG A 208 -27.61 5.36 -6.52
CA ARG A 208 -26.65 6.38 -6.06
C ARG A 208 -26.34 7.41 -7.13
N TYR A 209 -26.24 6.99 -8.39
CA TYR A 209 -25.81 7.85 -9.49
C TYR A 209 -26.95 8.25 -10.45
N ALA A 210 -28.17 7.76 -10.22
CA ALA A 210 -29.32 8.00 -11.09
C ALA A 210 -29.01 7.70 -12.57
N ALA A 211 -28.20 6.65 -12.81
CA ALA A 211 -27.74 6.24 -14.11
C ALA A 211 -28.02 4.74 -14.33
N THR A 212 -28.16 4.32 -15.58
CA THR A 212 -28.27 2.90 -15.92
C THR A 212 -27.64 2.63 -17.28
N PRO A 213 -26.90 1.51 -17.44
CA PRO A 213 -26.39 1.09 -18.75
C PRO A 213 -27.49 0.52 -19.66
N ALA A 214 -28.67 0.19 -19.13
CA ALA A 214 -29.73 -0.51 -19.85
C ALA A 214 -31.14 -0.11 -19.36
N ARG A 215 -32.14 -0.12 -20.26
CA ARG A 215 -33.53 0.20 -19.91
C ARG A 215 -34.36 -1.05 -19.64
N ARG A 216 -34.15 -2.10 -20.43
CA ARG A 216 -34.73 -3.41 -20.25
C ARG A 216 -33.65 -4.38 -19.77
N ILE A 217 -33.71 -4.78 -18.50
CA ILE A 217 -32.69 -5.60 -17.87
C ILE A 217 -33.21 -6.99 -17.54
N ALA A 218 -32.38 -8.00 -17.73
CA ALA A 218 -32.57 -9.30 -17.12
C ALA A 218 -31.66 -9.44 -15.90
N LEU A 219 -32.00 -10.34 -14.99
CA LEU A 219 -31.16 -10.68 -13.85
C LEU A 219 -30.82 -12.16 -13.88
N PHE A 220 -29.55 -12.51 -13.68
CA PHE A 220 -29.11 -13.88 -13.46
C PHE A 220 -28.53 -14.01 -12.05
N ILE A 221 -29.24 -14.71 -11.18
CA ILE A 221 -28.98 -14.71 -9.75
C ILE A 221 -28.91 -16.14 -9.22
N ASN A 222 -28.07 -16.34 -8.20
CA ASN A 222 -28.00 -17.58 -7.44
C ASN A 222 -28.30 -17.38 -5.95
N ASN A 223 -28.67 -16.16 -5.56
CA ASN A 223 -28.88 -15.75 -4.19
C ASN A 223 -29.98 -14.69 -4.06
N GLU A 224 -30.45 -14.50 -2.83
CA GLU A 224 -31.58 -13.59 -2.53
C GLU A 224 -31.27 -12.11 -2.79
N ASP A 225 -30.01 -11.66 -2.66
CA ASP A 225 -29.67 -10.22 -2.75
C ASP A 225 -29.95 -9.65 -4.15
N GLY A 226 -29.89 -10.49 -5.18
CA GLY A 226 -30.24 -10.10 -6.54
C GLY A 226 -31.67 -9.53 -6.69
N TRP A 227 -32.60 -9.94 -5.82
CA TRP A 227 -33.96 -9.39 -5.80
C TRP A 227 -34.03 -7.94 -5.36
N ARG A 228 -33.10 -7.46 -4.53
CA ARG A 228 -33.02 -6.02 -4.20
C ARG A 228 -32.71 -5.18 -5.43
N THR A 229 -31.91 -5.71 -6.37
CA THR A 229 -31.64 -5.04 -7.63
C THR A 229 -32.90 -4.97 -8.50
N VAL A 230 -33.76 -6.00 -8.46
CA VAL A 230 -35.09 -5.96 -9.11
C VAL A 230 -35.94 -4.85 -8.53
N GLU A 231 -36.07 -4.80 -7.21
CA GLU A 231 -36.89 -3.79 -6.52
C GLU A 231 -36.39 -2.37 -6.78
N THR A 232 -35.07 -2.16 -6.72
CA THR A 232 -34.44 -0.87 -7.02
C THR A 232 -34.69 -0.45 -8.47
N ALA A 233 -34.53 -1.37 -9.42
CA ALA A 233 -34.74 -1.11 -10.83
C ALA A 233 -36.21 -0.76 -11.13
N LEU A 234 -37.16 -1.50 -10.55
CA LEU A 234 -38.60 -1.20 -10.67
C LEU A 234 -38.96 0.16 -10.05
N GLY A 235 -38.40 0.46 -8.87
CA GLY A 235 -38.60 1.74 -8.19
C GLY A 235 -38.08 2.94 -9.01
N ALA A 236 -37.04 2.73 -9.82
CA ALA A 236 -36.51 3.71 -10.76
C ALA A 236 -37.21 3.72 -12.13
N GLY A 237 -38.23 2.86 -12.34
CA GLY A 237 -39.00 2.79 -13.58
C GLY A 237 -38.32 2.02 -14.73
N LEU A 238 -37.33 1.18 -14.43
CA LEU A 238 -36.71 0.29 -15.41
C LEU A 238 -37.61 -0.93 -15.71
N GLN A 239 -37.43 -1.52 -16.89
CA GLN A 239 -38.17 -2.72 -17.30
C GLN A 239 -37.37 -3.97 -16.94
N ILE A 240 -38.02 -4.92 -16.27
CA ILE A 240 -37.45 -6.24 -16.02
C ILE A 240 -37.91 -7.19 -17.12
N ALA A 241 -36.96 -7.71 -17.90
CA ALA A 241 -37.23 -8.69 -18.94
C ALA A 241 -37.54 -10.07 -18.35
N ALA A 242 -36.66 -10.53 -17.45
CA ALA A 242 -36.83 -11.76 -16.68
C ALA A 242 -35.86 -11.78 -15.49
N VAL A 243 -36.21 -12.55 -14.47
CA VAL A 243 -35.30 -12.99 -13.41
C VAL A 243 -35.02 -14.47 -13.62
N ILE A 244 -33.77 -14.80 -13.93
CA ILE A 244 -33.25 -16.15 -14.05
C ILE A 244 -32.63 -16.52 -12.69
N ASP A 245 -33.37 -17.31 -11.90
CA ASP A 245 -32.96 -17.73 -10.56
C ASP A 245 -32.49 -19.19 -10.60
N ALA A 246 -31.23 -19.40 -10.24
CA ALA A 246 -30.63 -20.73 -10.20
C ALA A 246 -31.06 -21.56 -8.97
N ARG A 247 -31.66 -20.92 -7.96
CA ARG A 247 -32.12 -21.61 -6.75
C ARG A 247 -33.40 -22.38 -7.03
N PRO A 248 -33.62 -23.56 -6.41
CA PRO A 248 -34.82 -24.37 -6.67
C PRO A 248 -36.13 -23.64 -6.29
N ASP A 249 -36.08 -22.78 -5.28
CA ASP A 249 -37.25 -22.11 -4.71
C ASP A 249 -37.09 -20.59 -4.71
N VAL A 250 -38.09 -19.91 -5.25
CA VAL A 250 -38.25 -18.44 -5.16
C VAL A 250 -39.31 -18.13 -4.11
N SER A 251 -39.08 -17.12 -3.27
CA SER A 251 -40.02 -16.75 -2.20
C SER A 251 -41.40 -16.36 -2.77
N ALA A 252 -42.46 -16.58 -1.98
CA ALA A 252 -43.82 -16.17 -2.37
C ALA A 252 -43.92 -14.65 -2.60
N THR A 253 -43.18 -13.87 -1.80
CA THR A 253 -43.06 -12.41 -1.95
C THR A 253 -42.47 -12.02 -3.31
N HIS A 254 -41.38 -12.65 -3.73
CA HIS A 254 -40.73 -12.36 -5.01
C HIS A 254 -41.58 -12.83 -6.21
N ARG A 255 -42.30 -13.95 -6.08
CA ARG A 255 -43.29 -14.36 -7.11
C ARG A 255 -44.45 -13.38 -7.22
N ALA A 256 -44.96 -12.87 -6.10
CA ALA A 256 -46.01 -11.85 -6.09
C ALA A 256 -45.53 -10.52 -6.70
N LEU A 257 -44.28 -10.12 -6.42
CA LEU A 257 -43.64 -8.96 -7.05
C LEU A 257 -43.58 -9.14 -8.57
N ALA A 258 -43.12 -10.31 -9.04
CA ALA A 258 -43.04 -10.61 -10.46
C ALA A 258 -44.40 -10.59 -11.17
N ALA A 259 -45.43 -11.15 -10.53
CA ALA A 259 -46.80 -11.11 -11.05
C ALA A 259 -47.33 -9.66 -11.12
N LYS A 260 -47.09 -8.85 -10.09
CA LYS A 260 -47.52 -7.45 -10.03
C LYS A 260 -46.82 -6.58 -11.09
N ALA A 261 -45.53 -6.80 -11.31
CA ALA A 261 -44.72 -6.04 -12.28
C ALA A 261 -44.66 -6.68 -13.68
N ALA A 262 -45.39 -7.79 -13.90
CA ALA A 262 -45.55 -8.50 -15.17
C ALA A 262 -44.23 -8.91 -15.85
N PHE A 263 -43.30 -9.52 -15.10
CA PHE A 263 -42.08 -10.12 -15.66
C PHE A 263 -41.97 -11.62 -15.33
N ALA A 264 -41.20 -12.35 -16.15
CA ALA A 264 -41.01 -13.78 -15.99
C ALA A 264 -39.98 -14.10 -14.90
N VAL A 265 -40.27 -15.11 -14.07
CA VAL A 265 -39.30 -15.73 -13.17
C VAL A 265 -39.01 -17.12 -13.71
N LEU A 266 -37.77 -17.32 -14.15
CA LEU A 266 -37.31 -18.53 -14.83
C LEU A 266 -36.36 -19.27 -13.91
N ASN A 267 -36.72 -20.52 -13.58
CA ASN A 267 -35.85 -21.38 -12.81
C ASN A 267 -34.81 -22.02 -13.74
N GLY A 268 -33.54 -21.65 -13.61
CA GLY A 268 -32.52 -22.12 -14.55
C GLY A 268 -31.21 -21.34 -14.48
N SER A 269 -30.41 -21.47 -15.53
CA SER A 269 -29.09 -20.83 -15.63
C SER A 269 -28.85 -20.24 -17.02
N VAL A 270 -28.20 -19.08 -17.07
CA VAL A 270 -27.74 -18.48 -18.32
C VAL A 270 -26.49 -19.23 -18.79
N PHE A 271 -26.52 -19.76 -20.01
CA PHE A 271 -25.38 -20.49 -20.57
C PHE A 271 -24.71 -19.76 -21.75
N ASP A 272 -25.35 -18.72 -22.28
CA ASP A 272 -24.81 -17.90 -23.37
C ASP A 272 -25.48 -16.52 -23.41
N VAL A 273 -24.70 -15.50 -23.80
CA VAL A 273 -25.18 -14.13 -24.02
C VAL A 273 -24.70 -13.66 -25.39
N GLU A 274 -25.65 -13.35 -26.26
CA GLU A 274 -25.38 -12.74 -27.55
C GLU A 274 -25.52 -11.22 -27.45
N GLY A 275 -24.48 -10.49 -27.85
CA GLY A 275 -24.46 -9.04 -27.84
C GLY A 275 -23.42 -8.47 -28.79
N GLY A 276 -23.03 -7.22 -28.53
CA GLY A 276 -21.98 -6.53 -29.27
C GLY A 276 -21.55 -5.26 -28.54
N LYS A 277 -20.87 -4.36 -29.24
CA LYS A 277 -20.43 -3.07 -28.70
C LYS A 277 -21.58 -2.21 -28.13
N ASP A 278 -22.79 -2.42 -28.62
CA ASP A 278 -23.98 -1.62 -28.29
C ASP A 278 -24.80 -2.25 -27.14
N GLY A 279 -24.36 -3.38 -26.57
CA GLY A 279 -25.00 -4.02 -25.43
C GLY A 279 -25.34 -5.49 -25.61
N VAL A 280 -26.05 -6.04 -24.62
CA VAL A 280 -26.69 -7.34 -24.68
C VAL A 280 -27.89 -7.26 -25.63
N ARG A 281 -28.15 -8.33 -26.40
CA ARG A 281 -29.34 -8.43 -27.26
C ARG A 281 -30.21 -9.61 -26.88
N LYS A 282 -29.57 -10.75 -26.58
CA LYS A 282 -30.27 -12.01 -26.32
C LYS A 282 -29.53 -12.82 -25.29
N ILE A 283 -30.30 -13.43 -24.38
CA ILE A 283 -29.81 -14.23 -23.27
C ILE A 283 -30.40 -15.64 -23.43
N SER A 284 -29.53 -16.63 -23.50
CA SER A 284 -29.91 -18.04 -23.66
C SER A 284 -29.86 -18.76 -22.33
N ILE A 285 -30.97 -19.42 -21.99
CA ILE A 285 -31.24 -19.96 -20.66
C ILE A 285 -31.49 -21.46 -20.77
N SER A 286 -30.87 -22.24 -19.88
CA SER A 286 -31.23 -23.63 -19.65
C SER A 286 -32.13 -23.68 -18.43
N LEU A 287 -33.38 -24.05 -18.62
CA LEU A 287 -34.36 -24.21 -17.54
C LEU A 287 -34.07 -25.51 -16.76
N THR A 288 -34.45 -25.51 -15.49
CA THR A 288 -34.47 -26.72 -14.68
C THR A 288 -35.39 -27.76 -15.33
N GLY A 289 -34.84 -28.93 -15.65
CA GLY A 289 -35.49 -29.95 -16.48
C GLY A 289 -34.99 -30.04 -17.93
N GLY A 290 -34.05 -29.18 -18.33
CA GLY A 290 -33.31 -29.29 -19.60
C GLY A 290 -33.94 -28.57 -20.81
N ALA A 291 -35.13 -27.99 -20.65
CA ALA A 291 -35.73 -27.12 -21.66
C ALA A 291 -34.90 -25.84 -21.86
N ARG A 292 -34.98 -25.24 -23.05
CA ARG A 292 -34.28 -23.99 -23.37
C ARG A 292 -35.27 -22.84 -23.48
N ALA A 293 -34.85 -21.67 -23.03
CA ALA A 293 -35.58 -20.42 -23.17
C ALA A 293 -34.63 -19.30 -23.63
N GLU A 294 -35.21 -18.26 -24.20
CA GLU A 294 -34.49 -17.09 -24.70
C GLU A 294 -35.18 -15.83 -24.19
N VAL A 295 -34.38 -14.84 -23.80
CA VAL A 295 -34.88 -13.55 -23.31
C VAL A 295 -34.14 -12.43 -24.03
N GLU A 296 -34.90 -11.48 -24.58
CA GLU A 296 -34.36 -10.23 -25.12
C GLU A 296 -34.28 -9.16 -24.01
N ALA A 297 -33.10 -8.59 -23.85
CA ALA A 297 -32.79 -7.53 -22.89
C ALA A 297 -31.59 -6.72 -23.38
N ASP A 298 -31.50 -5.46 -22.95
CA ASP A 298 -30.40 -4.53 -23.26
C ASP A 298 -29.19 -4.74 -22.32
N GLY A 299 -29.43 -5.36 -21.16
CA GLY A 299 -28.41 -5.63 -20.16
C GLY A 299 -28.76 -6.83 -19.26
N LEU A 300 -27.73 -7.40 -18.64
CA LEU A 300 -27.83 -8.54 -17.73
C LEU A 300 -27.12 -8.21 -16.42
N ALA A 301 -27.88 -8.10 -15.33
CA ALA A 301 -27.34 -7.98 -13.99
C ALA A 301 -27.07 -9.37 -13.39
N VAL A 302 -25.85 -9.64 -12.94
CA VAL A 302 -25.42 -10.95 -12.45
C VAL A 302 -25.14 -10.90 -10.95
N SER A 303 -25.70 -11.82 -10.18
CA SER A 303 -25.43 -11.97 -8.76
C SER A 303 -25.00 -13.41 -8.43
N GLY A 304 -23.70 -13.62 -8.25
CA GLY A 304 -23.10 -14.92 -7.92
C GLY A 304 -22.86 -15.17 -6.43
N GLY A 305 -23.25 -14.22 -5.57
CA GLY A 305 -23.00 -14.22 -4.13
C GLY A 305 -21.94 -13.19 -3.74
N TRP A 306 -21.40 -13.30 -2.52
CA TRP A 306 -20.53 -12.29 -1.93
C TRP A 306 -19.26 -12.89 -1.34
N ASN A 307 -18.12 -12.23 -1.58
CA ASN A 307 -16.83 -12.56 -1.01
C ASN A 307 -16.47 -11.51 0.06
N PRO A 308 -16.48 -11.87 1.36
CA PRO A 308 -15.99 -10.99 2.42
C PRO A 308 -14.61 -10.41 2.11
N ALA A 309 -14.39 -9.13 2.41
CA ALA A 309 -13.13 -8.44 2.15
C ALA A 309 -12.03 -8.85 3.16
N VAL A 310 -11.54 -10.09 3.04
CA VAL A 310 -10.57 -10.71 3.98
C VAL A 310 -9.12 -10.24 3.79
N GLY A 311 -8.85 -9.28 2.90
CA GLY A 311 -7.49 -8.88 2.54
C GLY A 311 -6.67 -8.41 3.74
N LEU A 312 -7.16 -7.42 4.49
CA LEU A 312 -6.47 -6.87 5.66
C LEU A 312 -6.32 -7.90 6.79
N THR A 313 -7.35 -8.72 7.03
CA THR A 313 -7.33 -9.75 8.07
C THR A 313 -6.41 -10.92 7.74
N SER A 314 -6.09 -11.13 6.46
CA SER A 314 -5.22 -12.24 6.02
C SER A 314 -3.75 -11.85 5.90
N TYR A 315 -3.37 -10.62 6.27
CA TYR A 315 -1.95 -10.25 6.40
C TYR A 315 -1.28 -11.00 7.56
N HIS A 316 0.05 -10.91 7.65
CA HIS A 316 0.87 -11.72 8.56
C HIS A 316 0.67 -13.24 8.38
N ARG A 317 0.43 -13.66 7.13
CA ARG A 317 0.17 -15.06 6.74
C ARG A 317 -1.12 -15.65 7.33
N GLY A 318 -2.06 -14.80 7.76
CA GLY A 318 -3.41 -15.23 8.11
C GLY A 318 -4.07 -15.97 6.95
N ARG A 319 -4.80 -17.04 7.27
CA ARG A 319 -5.58 -17.80 6.28
C ARG A 319 -7.05 -17.67 6.63
N PRO A 320 -7.91 -17.25 5.69
CA PRO A 320 -9.33 -17.27 5.92
C PRO A 320 -9.85 -18.71 5.93
N LYS A 321 -10.99 -18.94 6.59
CA LYS A 321 -11.69 -20.23 6.58
C LYS A 321 -12.87 -20.19 5.63
N TRP A 322 -13.25 -21.35 5.13
CA TRP A 322 -14.45 -21.50 4.31
C TRP A 322 -15.71 -21.58 5.19
N GLN A 323 -16.79 -20.93 4.75
CA GLN A 323 -18.10 -20.99 5.38
C GLN A 323 -19.15 -21.40 4.33
N ASP A 324 -19.78 -22.55 4.52
CA ASP A 324 -20.61 -23.20 3.49
C ASP A 324 -21.94 -22.49 3.21
N ASP A 325 -22.60 -21.97 4.25
CA ASP A 325 -23.91 -21.29 4.16
C ASP A 325 -23.91 -20.06 3.24
N ILE A 326 -22.79 -19.34 3.18
CA ILE A 326 -22.55 -18.21 2.27
C ILE A 326 -21.62 -18.56 1.10
N SER A 327 -21.08 -19.78 1.12
CA SER A 327 -20.09 -20.31 0.18
C SER A 327 -18.97 -19.30 -0.08
N ALA A 328 -18.31 -18.86 0.97
CA ALA A 328 -17.28 -17.84 0.89
C ALA A 328 -16.20 -18.04 1.95
N PHE A 329 -15.07 -17.39 1.74
CA PHE A 329 -14.01 -17.29 2.73
C PHE A 329 -14.29 -16.16 3.72
N VAL A 330 -14.24 -16.44 5.01
CA VAL A 330 -14.34 -15.47 6.11
C VAL A 330 -13.05 -15.45 6.92
N PRO A 331 -12.79 -14.36 7.69
CA PRO A 331 -11.65 -14.34 8.61
C PRO A 331 -11.72 -15.50 9.60
N ASP A 332 -10.57 -16.14 9.85
CA ASP A 332 -10.42 -17.13 10.92
C ASP A 332 -9.47 -16.63 12.00
N SER A 333 -8.33 -16.11 11.56
CA SER A 333 -7.40 -15.31 12.36
C SER A 333 -7.24 -13.92 11.74
N ALA A 334 -6.70 -13.00 12.53
CA ALA A 334 -6.33 -11.66 12.10
C ALA A 334 -5.03 -11.23 12.81
N PRO A 335 -4.32 -10.21 12.29
CA PRO A 335 -3.22 -9.57 13.00
C PRO A 335 -3.60 -9.19 14.44
N ALA A 336 -2.63 -9.23 15.35
CA ALA A 336 -2.89 -8.99 16.77
C ALA A 336 -3.60 -7.65 17.00
N GLY A 337 -4.70 -7.68 17.77
CA GLY A 337 -5.52 -6.49 18.07
C GLY A 337 -6.52 -6.10 16.99
N MET A 338 -6.65 -6.88 15.90
CA MET A 338 -7.62 -6.66 14.83
C MET A 338 -8.82 -7.62 14.96
N VAL A 339 -10.01 -7.12 14.64
CA VAL A 339 -11.23 -7.92 14.44
C VAL A 339 -11.96 -7.51 13.16
N ALA A 340 -12.75 -8.39 12.58
CA ALA A 340 -13.65 -8.06 11.47
C ALA A 340 -15.10 -7.93 11.97
N ALA A 341 -15.90 -7.08 11.32
CA ALA A 341 -17.30 -6.89 11.65
C ALA A 341 -18.18 -6.72 10.41
N GLY A 342 -19.44 -7.18 10.50
CA GLY A 342 -20.43 -7.10 9.43
C GLY A 342 -20.08 -8.01 8.26
N ALA A 343 -20.32 -7.54 7.04
CA ALA A 343 -20.12 -8.36 5.84
C ALA A 343 -18.66 -8.80 5.63
N ALA A 344 -17.68 -8.07 6.17
CA ALA A 344 -16.28 -8.49 6.19
C ALA A 344 -16.04 -9.75 7.06
N ASN A 345 -16.96 -10.03 7.98
CA ASN A 345 -16.98 -11.21 8.85
C ASN A 345 -18.10 -12.21 8.44
N GLY A 346 -18.65 -12.10 7.23
CA GLY A 346 -19.68 -13.00 6.71
C GLY A 346 -21.12 -12.67 7.12
N ALA A 347 -21.36 -11.62 7.92
CA ALA A 347 -22.72 -11.19 8.28
C ALA A 347 -23.29 -10.21 7.25
N PHE A 348 -24.18 -10.67 6.36
CA PHE A 348 -24.70 -9.84 5.26
C PHE A 348 -25.97 -9.03 5.57
N GLY A 349 -26.73 -9.42 6.59
CA GLY A 349 -27.92 -8.67 7.03
C GLY A 349 -27.57 -7.31 7.63
N LEU A 350 -28.42 -6.31 7.39
CA LEU A 350 -28.21 -4.94 7.86
C LEU A 350 -28.17 -4.87 9.39
N GLY A 351 -29.17 -5.45 10.06
CA GLY A 351 -29.21 -5.53 11.53
C GLY A 351 -27.98 -6.20 12.12
N ALA A 352 -27.54 -7.32 11.54
CA ALA A 352 -26.36 -8.05 11.96
C ALA A 352 -25.07 -7.22 11.78
N CYS A 353 -24.95 -6.48 10.68
CA CYS A 353 -23.84 -5.55 10.47
C CYS A 353 -23.76 -4.49 11.57
N LEU A 354 -24.88 -3.84 11.89
CA LEU A 354 -24.95 -2.81 12.92
C LEU A 354 -24.59 -3.36 14.31
N ARG A 355 -25.18 -4.51 14.69
CA ARG A 355 -24.92 -5.15 15.98
C ARG A 355 -23.46 -5.59 16.12
N GLN A 356 -22.90 -6.26 15.11
CA GLN A 356 -21.50 -6.68 15.14
C GLN A 356 -20.54 -5.49 15.18
N GLY A 357 -20.80 -4.46 14.36
CA GLY A 357 -20.00 -3.24 14.33
C GLY A 357 -19.99 -2.53 15.69
N PHE A 358 -21.16 -2.27 16.25
CA PHE A 358 -21.31 -1.63 17.56
C PHE A 358 -20.59 -2.40 18.67
N ALA A 359 -20.79 -3.71 18.73
CA ALA A 359 -20.14 -4.57 19.72
C ALA A 359 -18.60 -4.57 19.56
N ALA A 360 -18.09 -4.63 18.33
CA ALA A 360 -16.66 -4.56 18.06
C ALA A 360 -16.07 -3.19 18.48
N GLY A 361 -16.78 -2.09 18.21
CA GLY A 361 -16.38 -0.74 18.62
C GLY A 361 -16.27 -0.59 20.13
N ALA A 362 -17.30 -1.01 20.87
CA ALA A 362 -17.29 -0.97 22.33
C ALA A 362 -16.18 -1.86 22.93
N ALA A 363 -16.01 -3.08 22.42
CA ALA A 363 -14.98 -4.00 22.89
C ALA A 363 -13.55 -3.49 22.60
N ALA A 364 -13.34 -2.87 21.44
CA ALA A 364 -12.06 -2.28 21.06
C ALA A 364 -11.70 -1.08 21.97
N ALA A 365 -12.67 -0.19 22.23
CA ALA A 365 -12.49 0.92 23.17
C ALA A 365 -12.17 0.41 24.59
N HIS A 366 -12.93 -0.57 25.09
CA HIS A 366 -12.68 -1.18 26.40
C HIS A 366 -11.28 -1.79 26.50
N SER A 367 -10.87 -2.55 25.49
CA SER A 367 -9.53 -3.12 25.42
C SER A 367 -8.41 -2.08 25.33
N ALA A 368 -8.72 -0.88 24.84
CA ALA A 368 -7.83 0.27 24.80
C ALA A 368 -7.85 1.10 26.10
N SER A 369 -8.54 0.60 27.15
CA SER A 369 -8.73 1.24 28.47
C SER A 369 -9.74 2.40 28.50
N HIS A 370 -10.73 2.39 27.62
CA HIS A 370 -11.84 3.36 27.60
C HIS A 370 -13.17 2.68 27.93
N SER A 371 -13.83 3.11 28.99
CA SER A 371 -15.06 2.50 29.53
C SER A 371 -16.24 3.47 29.63
N GLY A 372 -16.21 4.56 28.84
CA GLY A 372 -17.35 5.46 28.73
C GLY A 372 -18.61 4.75 28.22
N ASN A 373 -19.77 5.37 28.40
CA ASN A 373 -21.04 4.79 27.98
C ASN A 373 -21.17 4.80 26.44
N ALA A 374 -21.07 3.63 25.80
CA ALA A 374 -21.26 3.46 24.36
C ALA A 374 -22.71 3.74 23.89
N GLY A 375 -23.69 3.74 24.81
CA GLY A 375 -25.11 3.84 24.50
C GLY A 375 -25.71 2.53 23.97
N ALA A 376 -26.85 2.62 23.30
CA ALA A 376 -27.54 1.49 22.69
C ALA A 376 -27.07 1.25 21.24
N PRO A 377 -27.03 -0.01 20.78
CA PRO A 377 -26.74 -0.32 19.38
C PRO A 377 -27.88 0.16 18.46
N PRO A 378 -27.58 0.68 17.27
CA PRO A 378 -28.57 0.94 16.24
C PRO A 378 -29.31 -0.34 15.84
N ILE A 379 -30.61 -0.22 15.53
CA ILE A 379 -31.51 -1.35 15.26
C ILE A 379 -32.01 -1.29 13.82
N ALA A 380 -31.92 -2.42 13.13
CA ALA A 380 -32.54 -2.65 11.82
C ALA A 380 -32.91 -4.13 11.69
N ASP A 381 -33.83 -4.42 10.77
CA ASP A 381 -34.18 -5.79 10.41
C ASP A 381 -33.05 -6.47 9.63
N ASP A 382 -33.01 -7.79 9.71
CA ASP A 382 -32.11 -8.62 8.92
C ASP A 382 -32.85 -9.18 7.71
N GLU A 383 -32.25 -8.99 6.54
CA GLU A 383 -32.79 -9.50 5.30
C GLU A 383 -32.45 -10.98 5.14
N ALA A 384 -33.39 -11.75 4.59
CA ALA A 384 -33.16 -13.16 4.30
C ALA A 384 -32.01 -13.30 3.28
N PHE A 385 -31.11 -14.24 3.57
CA PHE A 385 -30.04 -14.61 2.65
C PHE A 385 -30.10 -16.12 2.43
N SER A 386 -30.30 -16.49 1.17
CA SER A 386 -30.20 -17.88 0.71
C SER A 386 -29.40 -17.91 -0.58
N LEU A 387 -28.63 -18.98 -0.79
CA LEU A 387 -27.69 -19.14 -1.88
C LEU A 387 -27.73 -20.58 -2.39
N THR A 388 -27.70 -20.76 -3.70
CA THR A 388 -27.31 -22.03 -4.33
C THR A 388 -25.95 -21.82 -4.99
N PRO A 389 -24.88 -22.54 -4.59
CA PRO A 389 -23.56 -22.34 -5.17
C PRO A 389 -23.59 -22.60 -6.68
N LEU A 390 -23.19 -21.60 -7.46
CA LEU A 390 -23.10 -21.70 -8.91
C LEU A 390 -21.89 -20.88 -9.38
N TRP A 391 -20.83 -21.58 -9.77
CA TRP A 391 -19.53 -20.99 -10.11
C TRP A 391 -19.32 -20.88 -11.62
N HIS A 392 -19.72 -21.92 -12.35
CA HIS A 392 -19.53 -22.04 -13.79
C HIS A 392 -20.71 -22.75 -14.44
N VAL A 393 -21.26 -22.17 -15.51
CA VAL A 393 -22.26 -22.77 -16.39
C VAL A 393 -21.59 -23.15 -17.71
N ALA A 394 -21.59 -24.43 -18.05
CA ALA A 394 -20.98 -24.92 -19.27
C ALA A 394 -21.70 -24.39 -20.53
N GLY A 395 -20.93 -23.94 -21.51
CA GLY A 395 -21.41 -23.37 -22.77
C GLY A 395 -20.41 -23.53 -23.90
N LYS A 396 -20.78 -23.13 -25.12
CA LYS A 396 -19.90 -23.23 -26.32
C LYS A 396 -19.00 -22.01 -26.54
N GLY A 397 -19.34 -20.86 -25.94
CA GLY A 397 -18.57 -19.62 -26.06
C GLY A 397 -17.52 -19.44 -24.97
N LYS A 398 -16.81 -18.30 -25.00
CA LYS A 398 -15.82 -17.94 -23.98
C LYS A 398 -16.50 -17.60 -22.67
N ALA A 399 -16.08 -18.25 -21.59
CA ALA A 399 -16.55 -17.97 -20.24
C ALA A 399 -15.40 -17.41 -19.41
N PHE A 400 -15.40 -16.09 -19.20
CA PHE A 400 -14.31 -15.37 -18.53
C PHE A 400 -14.39 -15.52 -17.01
N VAL A 401 -13.24 -15.78 -16.41
CA VAL A 401 -13.02 -15.85 -14.95
C VAL A 401 -12.30 -14.59 -14.49
N ASP A 402 -11.29 -14.13 -15.23
CA ASP A 402 -10.58 -12.88 -15.01
C ASP A 402 -10.74 -11.97 -16.23
N TYR A 403 -11.50 -10.90 -16.08
CA TYR A 403 -11.81 -10.00 -17.19
C TYR A 403 -10.61 -9.16 -17.62
N GLN A 404 -9.71 -8.78 -16.70
CA GLN A 404 -8.62 -7.86 -17.04
C GLN A 404 -7.46 -8.57 -17.74
N HIS A 405 -7.27 -9.85 -17.44
CA HIS A 405 -6.23 -10.68 -18.06
C HIS A 405 -6.77 -11.70 -19.08
N ASP A 406 -8.04 -11.59 -19.48
CA ASP A 406 -8.69 -12.49 -20.44
C ASP A 406 -8.60 -13.99 -20.07
N VAL A 407 -8.58 -14.33 -18.78
CA VAL A 407 -8.50 -15.72 -18.33
C VAL A 407 -9.88 -16.36 -18.37
N THR A 408 -10.02 -17.48 -19.08
CA THR A 408 -11.28 -18.21 -19.22
C THR A 408 -11.31 -19.51 -18.39
N ALA A 409 -12.51 -20.09 -18.23
CA ALA A 409 -12.66 -21.41 -17.61
C ALA A 409 -11.85 -22.49 -18.35
N ALA A 410 -11.80 -22.42 -19.67
CA ALA A 410 -11.03 -23.35 -20.51
C ALA A 410 -9.51 -23.25 -20.27
N ASP A 411 -9.00 -22.06 -19.92
CA ASP A 411 -7.59 -21.87 -19.56
C ASP A 411 -7.23 -22.56 -18.24
N ILE A 412 -8.17 -22.57 -17.28
CA ILE A 412 -8.01 -23.30 -16.01
C ILE A 412 -8.02 -24.80 -16.25
N GLU A 413 -8.95 -25.30 -17.08
CA GLU A 413 -8.99 -26.71 -17.49
C GLU A 413 -7.70 -27.13 -18.20
N LEU A 414 -7.19 -26.29 -19.11
CA LEU A 414 -5.93 -26.51 -19.79
C LEU A 414 -4.76 -26.58 -18.81
N ALA A 415 -4.67 -25.63 -17.87
CA ALA A 415 -3.61 -25.60 -16.88
C ALA A 415 -3.61 -26.88 -16.01
N GLN A 416 -4.78 -27.32 -15.55
CA GLN A 416 -4.90 -28.56 -14.79
C GLN A 416 -4.49 -29.78 -15.64
N ARG A 417 -4.90 -29.84 -16.92
CA ARG A 417 -4.50 -30.91 -17.85
C ARG A 417 -3.00 -30.93 -18.12
N GLU A 418 -2.33 -29.79 -18.08
CA GLU A 418 -0.87 -29.68 -18.21
C GLU A 418 -0.10 -29.95 -16.90
N GLY A 419 -0.79 -30.32 -15.81
CA GLY A 419 -0.18 -30.74 -14.55
C GLY A 419 0.06 -29.62 -13.54
N PHE A 420 -0.54 -28.44 -13.71
CA PHE A 420 -0.44 -27.34 -12.76
C PHE A 420 -1.44 -27.50 -11.61
N GLU A 421 -1.15 -28.40 -10.65
CA GLU A 421 -2.08 -28.79 -9.57
C GLU A 421 -2.23 -27.80 -8.41
N SER A 422 -1.24 -26.92 -8.19
CA SER A 422 -1.27 -25.92 -7.12
C SER A 422 -1.95 -24.65 -7.61
N VAL A 423 -2.78 -24.02 -6.76
CA VAL A 423 -3.38 -22.70 -7.05
C VAL A 423 -2.33 -21.64 -7.38
N GLU A 424 -1.15 -21.73 -6.77
CA GLU A 424 -0.01 -20.84 -7.05
C GLU A 424 0.59 -21.08 -8.45
N HIS A 425 0.58 -22.32 -8.93
CA HIS A 425 0.98 -22.65 -10.29
C HIS A 425 -0.07 -22.20 -11.31
N LEU A 426 -1.35 -22.47 -11.05
CA LEU A 426 -2.46 -21.98 -11.88
C LEU A 426 -2.38 -20.47 -12.06
N LYS A 427 -2.23 -19.73 -10.95
CA LYS A 427 -2.06 -18.27 -10.94
C LYS A 427 -0.92 -17.82 -11.85
N ARG A 428 0.28 -18.41 -11.72
CA ARG A 428 1.46 -18.02 -12.50
C ARG A 428 1.34 -18.39 -13.98
N TYR A 429 0.72 -19.52 -14.28
CA TYR A 429 0.57 -20.02 -15.65
C TYR A 429 -0.49 -19.24 -16.43
N THR A 430 -1.66 -19.00 -15.81
CA THR A 430 -2.79 -18.33 -16.45
C THR A 430 -2.79 -16.82 -16.27
N THR A 431 -2.04 -16.30 -15.29
CA THR A 431 -2.09 -14.90 -14.80
C THR A 431 -3.37 -14.50 -14.06
N LEU A 432 -4.20 -15.50 -13.68
CA LEU A 432 -5.40 -15.33 -12.86
C LEU A 432 -5.13 -14.52 -11.59
N GLY A 433 -5.88 -13.43 -11.39
CA GLY A 433 -5.80 -12.60 -10.19
C GLY A 433 -4.49 -11.81 -10.02
N MET A 434 -3.73 -11.64 -11.10
CA MET A 434 -2.49 -10.84 -11.11
C MET A 434 -2.69 -9.42 -11.65
N ALA A 435 -3.92 -9.06 -12.02
CA ALA A 435 -4.21 -7.78 -12.64
C ALA A 435 -4.26 -6.62 -11.61
N THR A 436 -4.62 -5.42 -12.05
CA THR A 436 -4.62 -4.23 -11.16
C THR A 436 -5.67 -4.31 -10.05
N ASP A 437 -6.71 -5.13 -10.24
CA ASP A 437 -7.73 -5.43 -9.24
C ASP A 437 -7.27 -6.47 -8.21
N GLN A 438 -6.15 -7.18 -8.46
CA GLN A 438 -5.61 -8.28 -7.66
C GLN A 438 -6.60 -9.46 -7.47
N GLY A 439 -7.44 -9.72 -8.48
CA GLY A 439 -8.36 -10.85 -8.50
C GLY A 439 -9.49 -10.80 -7.48
N LYS A 440 -9.92 -9.58 -7.09
CA LYS A 440 -11.05 -9.36 -6.17
C LYS A 440 -12.34 -10.05 -6.65
N THR A 441 -12.56 -10.13 -7.96
CA THR A 441 -13.71 -10.81 -8.57
C THR A 441 -13.40 -12.18 -9.16
N SER A 442 -12.14 -12.46 -9.50
CA SER A 442 -11.75 -13.68 -10.25
C SER A 442 -11.27 -14.84 -9.39
N ASN A 443 -10.59 -14.56 -8.26
CA ASN A 443 -9.86 -15.60 -7.51
C ASN A 443 -10.76 -16.73 -7.00
N VAL A 444 -11.91 -16.41 -6.38
CA VAL A 444 -12.80 -17.43 -5.80
C VAL A 444 -13.48 -18.26 -6.89
N ALA A 445 -13.90 -17.63 -7.98
CA ALA A 445 -14.49 -18.34 -9.12
C ALA A 445 -13.48 -19.29 -9.77
N GLY A 446 -12.25 -18.82 -9.99
CA GLY A 446 -11.17 -19.66 -10.53
C GLY A 446 -10.79 -20.81 -9.61
N LEU A 447 -10.76 -20.57 -8.29
CA LEU A 447 -10.54 -21.61 -7.29
C LEU A 447 -11.64 -22.67 -7.31
N ALA A 448 -12.90 -22.25 -7.39
CA ALA A 448 -14.05 -23.16 -7.42
C ALA A 448 -14.07 -24.03 -8.68
N ILE A 449 -13.70 -23.46 -9.84
CA ILE A 449 -13.54 -24.22 -11.08
C ILE A 449 -12.40 -25.24 -10.94
N MET A 450 -11.26 -24.83 -10.40
CA MET A 450 -10.12 -25.74 -10.18
C MET A 450 -10.46 -26.86 -9.17
N ALA A 451 -11.17 -26.55 -8.10
CA ALA A 451 -11.65 -27.52 -7.12
C ALA A 451 -12.54 -28.59 -7.79
N ALA A 452 -13.50 -28.15 -8.60
CA ALA A 452 -14.37 -29.05 -9.36
C ALA A 452 -13.61 -29.97 -10.32
N ILE A 453 -12.63 -29.44 -11.08
CA ILE A 453 -11.84 -30.23 -12.03
C ILE A 453 -10.90 -31.21 -11.31
N SER A 454 -10.32 -30.80 -10.19
CA SER A 454 -9.37 -31.61 -9.41
C SER A 454 -10.04 -32.60 -8.46
N GLY A 455 -11.38 -32.57 -8.32
CA GLY A 455 -12.12 -33.41 -7.37
C GLY A 455 -11.87 -33.08 -5.90
N LYS A 456 -11.37 -31.87 -5.61
CA LYS A 456 -11.10 -31.35 -4.25
C LYS A 456 -12.23 -30.43 -3.81
N SER A 457 -12.39 -30.25 -2.50
CA SER A 457 -13.19 -29.14 -1.99
C SER A 457 -12.48 -27.80 -2.16
N ILE A 458 -13.24 -26.70 -2.24
CA ILE A 458 -12.71 -25.34 -2.33
C ILE A 458 -11.69 -25.02 -1.21
N PRO A 459 -11.94 -25.34 0.08
CA PRO A 459 -10.93 -25.12 1.13
C PRO A 459 -9.65 -25.95 0.96
N GLU A 460 -9.73 -27.17 0.42
CA GLU A 460 -8.55 -28.01 0.16
C GLU A 460 -7.67 -27.52 -0.99
N THR A 461 -8.27 -26.85 -1.99
CA THR A 461 -7.51 -26.24 -3.09
C THR A 461 -6.66 -25.06 -2.62
N GLY A 462 -7.09 -24.39 -1.53
CA GLY A 462 -6.35 -23.34 -0.83
C GLY A 462 -6.41 -21.96 -1.49
N THR A 463 -6.28 -20.90 -0.69
CA THR A 463 -6.19 -19.52 -1.21
C THR A 463 -4.74 -19.14 -1.52
N THR A 464 -4.56 -18.12 -2.38
CA THR A 464 -3.23 -17.52 -2.58
C THR A 464 -2.86 -16.58 -1.44
N ILE A 465 -1.57 -16.24 -1.33
CA ILE A 465 -1.08 -15.33 -0.28
C ILE A 465 -1.58 -13.90 -0.53
N TYR A 466 -2.27 -13.32 0.46
CA TYR A 466 -2.62 -11.90 0.50
C TYR A 466 -1.40 -11.04 0.84
N ARG A 467 -1.19 -9.96 0.08
CA ARG A 467 -0.08 -9.02 0.30
C ARG A 467 -0.55 -7.57 0.26
N PRO A 468 0.08 -6.67 1.01
CA PRO A 468 -0.04 -5.25 0.75
C PRO A 468 0.63 -4.89 -0.59
N PRO A 469 0.16 -3.84 -1.28
CA PRO A 469 -0.95 -2.97 -0.88
C PRO A 469 -2.33 -3.52 -1.34
N TYR A 470 -3.38 -3.33 -0.53
CA TYR A 470 -4.77 -3.73 -0.87
C TYR A 470 -5.30 -3.10 -2.18
N VAL A 471 -4.90 -1.85 -2.42
CA VAL A 471 -5.08 -1.10 -3.67
C VAL A 471 -3.72 -0.56 -4.12
N PRO A 472 -3.49 -0.33 -5.41
CA PRO A 472 -2.26 0.30 -5.89
C PRO A 472 -2.03 1.68 -5.22
N VAL A 473 -0.78 1.96 -4.88
CA VAL A 473 -0.34 3.25 -4.30
C VAL A 473 0.68 3.88 -5.23
N ALA A 474 0.57 5.19 -5.48
CA ALA A 474 1.53 5.91 -6.31
C ALA A 474 2.93 5.87 -5.69
N ILE A 475 3.96 5.62 -6.49
CA ILE A 475 5.35 5.59 -6.02
C ILE A 475 5.74 6.94 -5.37
N GLY A 476 5.27 8.05 -5.93
CA GLY A 476 5.47 9.39 -5.38
C GLY A 476 5.01 9.53 -3.93
N ALA A 477 3.90 8.87 -3.54
CA ALA A 477 3.43 8.88 -2.16
C ALA A 477 4.41 8.21 -1.18
N PHE A 478 5.14 7.18 -1.61
CA PHE A 478 6.20 6.56 -0.81
C PHE A 478 7.45 7.44 -0.71
N ALA A 479 7.75 8.24 -1.73
CA ALA A 479 8.83 9.22 -1.66
C ALA A 479 8.46 10.38 -0.72
N GLY A 480 7.24 10.89 -0.80
CA GLY A 480 6.82 12.11 -0.10
C GLY A 480 7.66 13.30 -0.56
N HIS A 481 8.19 14.06 0.40
CA HIS A 481 9.07 15.21 0.11
C HIS A 481 10.52 14.83 -0.24
N HIS A 482 10.91 13.55 -0.16
CA HIS A 482 12.26 13.11 -0.46
C HIS A 482 12.50 12.98 -1.98
N ARG A 483 12.59 14.12 -2.66
CA ARG A 483 12.87 14.23 -4.09
C ARG A 483 13.84 15.37 -4.36
N ASP A 484 14.51 15.32 -5.51
CA ASP A 484 15.41 16.36 -5.98
C ASP A 484 16.47 16.71 -4.91
N GLU A 485 16.68 18.00 -4.61
CA GLU A 485 17.64 18.47 -3.60
C GLU A 485 17.25 18.06 -2.16
N ASN A 486 15.98 17.71 -1.93
CA ASN A 486 15.46 17.28 -0.62
C ASN A 486 15.46 15.76 -0.43
N PHE A 487 16.07 15.01 -1.36
CA PHE A 487 16.17 13.55 -1.25
C PHE A 487 16.89 13.11 0.04
N HIS A 488 17.92 13.85 0.45
CA HIS A 488 18.59 13.69 1.74
C HIS A 488 19.02 15.04 2.31
N ALA A 489 19.33 15.07 3.60
CA ALA A 489 19.79 16.30 4.26
C ALA A 489 21.16 16.75 3.71
N THR A 490 21.30 18.04 3.45
CA THR A 490 22.58 18.66 3.08
C THR A 490 23.20 19.37 4.28
N ARG A 491 24.48 19.13 4.53
CA ARG A 491 25.26 19.77 5.61
C ARG A 491 26.31 20.70 5.02
N LEU A 492 26.35 21.92 5.52
CA LEU A 492 27.25 22.99 5.06
C LEU A 492 28.24 23.33 6.16
N THR A 493 29.52 23.49 5.81
CA THR A 493 30.54 23.92 6.76
C THR A 493 30.40 25.42 7.08
N PRO A 494 30.96 25.92 8.19
CA PRO A 494 30.91 27.35 8.52
C PRO A 494 31.48 28.26 7.42
N SER A 495 32.47 27.79 6.65
CA SER A 495 33.04 28.53 5.51
C SER A 495 32.35 28.27 4.16
N HIS A 496 31.23 27.54 4.13
CA HIS A 496 30.57 27.18 2.87
C HIS A 496 30.16 28.40 2.04
N HIS A 497 29.53 29.41 2.67
CA HIS A 497 29.11 30.62 1.98
C HIS A 497 30.30 31.39 1.40
N TRP A 498 31.37 31.55 2.19
CA TRP A 498 32.61 32.16 1.70
C TRP A 498 33.20 31.37 0.53
N ALA A 499 33.25 30.04 0.62
CA ALA A 499 33.78 29.20 -0.44
C ALA A 499 32.95 29.34 -1.73
N ALA A 500 31.63 29.40 -1.62
CA ALA A 500 30.73 29.63 -2.75
C ALA A 500 30.95 31.00 -3.39
N GLU A 501 31.15 32.06 -2.60
CA GLU A 501 31.51 33.40 -3.08
C GLU A 501 32.85 33.42 -3.82
N GLN A 502 33.81 32.58 -3.41
CA GLN A 502 35.08 32.39 -4.13
C GLN A 502 34.97 31.47 -5.37
N GLY A 503 33.77 31.01 -5.72
CA GLY A 503 33.52 30.16 -6.87
C GLY A 503 33.94 28.70 -6.68
N ALA A 504 34.01 28.21 -5.44
CA ALA A 504 34.38 26.83 -5.16
C ALA A 504 33.47 25.82 -5.89
N VAL A 505 34.08 24.75 -6.39
CA VAL A 505 33.36 23.57 -6.85
C VAL A 505 33.19 22.62 -5.67
N PHE A 506 31.98 22.10 -5.46
CA PHE A 506 31.67 21.27 -4.30
C PHE A 506 31.55 19.78 -4.64
N VAL A 507 31.90 18.93 -3.67
CA VAL A 507 31.72 17.47 -3.71
C VAL A 507 30.91 17.01 -2.51
N ASP A 508 30.08 15.98 -2.72
CA ASP A 508 29.35 15.30 -1.65
C ASP A 508 30.25 14.29 -0.94
N THR A 509 30.42 14.45 0.36
CA THR A 509 31.12 13.49 1.24
C THR A 509 30.19 13.08 2.37
N GLY A 510 29.45 11.98 2.17
CA GLY A 510 28.30 11.67 3.02
C GLY A 510 27.23 12.75 2.84
N LEU A 511 26.81 13.39 3.93
CA LEU A 511 25.83 14.49 3.89
C LEU A 511 26.49 15.86 3.70
N TRP A 512 27.82 15.96 3.68
CA TRP A 512 28.53 17.24 3.64
C TRP A 512 28.81 17.71 2.20
N LYS A 513 28.56 19.00 1.94
CA LYS A 513 29.07 19.70 0.75
C LYS A 513 30.45 20.30 1.06
N ARG A 514 31.50 19.70 0.52
CA ARG A 514 32.89 20.13 0.74
C ARG A 514 33.43 20.84 -0.48
N ALA A 515 34.17 21.93 -0.29
CA ALA A 515 34.91 22.56 -1.37
C ALA A 515 35.98 21.57 -1.89
N GLN A 516 35.91 21.26 -3.18
CA GLN A 516 36.80 20.32 -3.85
C GLN A 516 38.01 21.05 -4.47
N TRP A 517 37.79 22.20 -5.09
CA TRP A 517 38.82 23.13 -5.60
C TRP A 517 38.22 24.52 -5.88
N TYR A 518 39.09 25.52 -6.07
CA TYR A 518 38.74 26.93 -6.29
C TYR A 518 39.26 27.41 -7.66
N PRO A 519 38.45 27.32 -8.72
CA PRO A 519 38.85 27.70 -10.08
C PRO A 519 39.05 29.22 -10.20
N ARG A 520 40.00 29.63 -11.06
CA ARG A 520 40.18 31.03 -11.46
C ARG A 520 39.81 31.22 -12.93
N ALA A 521 39.41 32.44 -13.27
CA ALA A 521 39.11 32.82 -14.64
C ALA A 521 40.32 32.53 -15.57
N GLY A 522 40.06 31.81 -16.66
CA GLY A 522 41.08 31.43 -17.66
C GLY A 522 41.69 30.04 -17.47
N GLU A 523 41.41 29.34 -16.37
CA GLU A 523 41.82 27.94 -16.19
C GLU A 523 40.90 27.00 -16.95
N LYS A 524 41.47 25.99 -17.63
CA LYS A 524 40.75 25.16 -18.60
C LYS A 524 39.96 24.03 -17.95
N ASP A 525 40.51 23.43 -16.90
CA ASP A 525 39.91 22.29 -16.22
C ASP A 525 40.31 22.23 -14.72
N TRP A 526 39.77 21.23 -14.04
CA TRP A 526 40.03 20.99 -12.62
C TRP A 526 41.52 20.68 -12.35
N LEU A 527 42.22 20.07 -13.31
CA LEU A 527 43.61 19.65 -13.12
C LEU A 527 44.54 20.85 -13.10
N GLU A 528 44.35 21.81 -14.00
CA GLU A 528 45.10 23.08 -14.01
C GLU A 528 44.90 23.83 -12.68
N THR A 529 43.64 23.92 -12.22
CA THR A 529 43.27 24.54 -10.94
C THR A 529 44.02 23.88 -9.77
N VAL A 530 43.92 22.54 -9.65
CA VAL A 530 44.52 21.79 -8.54
C VAL A 530 46.05 21.83 -8.62
N ILE A 531 46.66 21.80 -9.81
CA ILE A 531 48.11 21.95 -9.97
C ILE A 531 48.57 23.32 -9.43
N ARG A 532 47.84 24.40 -9.71
CA ARG A 532 48.12 25.72 -9.14
C ARG A 532 48.00 25.69 -7.62
N GLU A 533 46.91 25.16 -7.07
CA GLU A 533 46.69 25.08 -5.62
C GLU A 533 47.80 24.31 -4.91
N VAL A 534 48.18 23.14 -5.44
CA VAL A 534 49.28 22.31 -4.90
C VAL A 534 50.60 23.08 -4.92
N ARG A 535 50.92 23.76 -6.02
CA ARG A 535 52.13 24.60 -6.12
C ARG A 535 52.09 25.78 -5.15
N ALA A 536 50.93 26.42 -4.98
CA ALA A 536 50.74 27.54 -4.07
C ALA A 536 50.96 27.11 -2.59
N VAL A 537 50.39 25.98 -2.19
CA VAL A 537 50.59 25.42 -0.83
C VAL A 537 52.05 25.04 -0.62
N ARG A 538 52.66 24.29 -1.56
CA ARG A 538 54.05 23.80 -1.40
C ARG A 538 55.10 24.92 -1.48
N GLY A 539 54.86 25.95 -2.28
CA GLY A 539 55.77 27.10 -2.43
C GLY A 539 55.50 28.26 -1.47
N GLY A 540 54.37 28.26 -0.76
CA GLY A 540 53.93 29.37 0.07
C GLY A 540 53.10 28.91 1.27
N VAL A 541 51.81 29.22 1.25
CA VAL A 541 50.83 28.80 2.25
C VAL A 541 49.47 28.65 1.59
N GLY A 542 48.68 27.71 2.07
CA GLY A 542 47.25 27.61 1.77
C GLY A 542 46.53 26.90 2.90
N PHE A 543 45.21 26.80 2.78
CA PHE A 543 44.39 26.16 3.79
C PHE A 543 43.38 25.19 3.17
N CYS A 544 42.90 24.26 3.98
CA CYS A 544 41.81 23.36 3.65
C CYS A 544 40.81 23.35 4.81
N ASP A 545 39.53 23.52 4.51
CA ASP A 545 38.45 23.34 5.48
C ASP A 545 38.27 21.84 5.76
N VAL A 546 38.65 21.44 6.98
CA VAL A 546 38.54 20.08 7.51
C VAL A 546 37.53 20.00 8.66
N SER A 547 36.63 20.99 8.75
CA SER A 547 35.55 21.04 9.75
C SER A 547 34.66 19.79 9.68
N THR A 548 34.62 19.11 8.54
CA THR A 548 33.81 17.89 8.32
C THR A 548 34.39 16.62 8.92
N LEU A 549 35.64 16.59 9.42
CA LEU A 549 36.17 15.41 10.10
C LEU A 549 35.31 15.07 11.32
N GLY A 550 35.14 13.78 11.62
CA GLY A 550 34.54 13.40 12.90
C GLY A 550 35.46 13.84 14.03
N LYS A 551 34.88 14.35 15.12
CA LYS A 551 35.61 14.80 16.30
C LYS A 551 34.91 14.25 17.53
N ILE A 552 35.65 13.55 18.37
CA ILE A 552 35.13 12.88 19.55
C ILE A 552 36.00 13.27 20.73
N ASP A 553 35.34 13.79 21.75
CA ASP A 553 35.92 14.08 23.03
C ASP A 553 35.86 12.83 23.91
N VAL A 554 37.02 12.41 24.42
CA VAL A 554 37.19 11.15 25.17
C VAL A 554 37.80 11.49 26.52
N GLN A 555 37.04 11.31 27.58
CA GLN A 555 37.43 11.69 28.94
C GLN A 555 37.28 10.51 29.91
N GLY A 556 38.07 10.51 30.99
CA GLY A 556 37.99 9.53 32.07
C GLY A 556 39.33 8.84 32.36
N PRO A 557 39.51 8.32 33.59
CA PRO A 557 40.80 7.76 34.03
C PRO A 557 41.24 6.55 33.20
N ASP A 558 40.31 5.84 32.56
CA ASP A 558 40.61 4.69 31.70
C ASP A 558 40.64 5.07 30.20
N ALA A 559 40.57 6.36 29.83
CA ALA A 559 40.50 6.79 28.44
C ALA A 559 41.67 6.28 27.59
N GLY A 560 42.90 6.36 28.11
CA GLY A 560 44.08 5.84 27.42
C GLY A 560 44.05 4.33 27.23
N ALA A 561 43.63 3.59 28.27
CA ALA A 561 43.50 2.14 28.23
C ALA A 561 42.39 1.67 27.27
N PHE A 562 41.28 2.42 27.20
CA PHE A 562 40.21 2.20 26.24
C PHE A 562 40.71 2.40 24.80
N LEU A 563 41.42 3.49 24.53
CA LEU A 563 41.98 3.76 23.20
C LEU A 563 42.98 2.68 22.76
N ASP A 564 43.80 2.14 23.68
CA ASP A 564 44.71 1.01 23.41
C ASP A 564 43.99 -0.26 22.95
N ARG A 565 42.70 -0.43 23.27
CA ARG A 565 41.89 -1.58 22.84
C ARG A 565 41.27 -1.39 21.46
N VAL A 566 40.96 -0.14 21.09
CA VAL A 566 40.27 0.18 19.84
C VAL A 566 41.27 0.43 18.70
N TYR A 567 42.43 0.98 19.03
CA TYR A 567 43.48 1.26 18.06
C TYR A 567 44.54 0.16 18.03
N ILE A 568 45.20 0.01 16.87
CA ILE A 568 46.33 -0.91 16.73
C ILE A 568 47.57 -0.46 17.50
N ASN A 569 47.66 0.83 17.79
CA ASN A 569 48.78 1.46 18.46
C ASN A 569 48.36 2.03 19.81
N THR A 570 49.32 2.12 20.72
CA THR A 570 49.10 2.59 22.09
C THR A 570 48.84 4.10 22.12
N PHE A 571 47.91 4.57 22.94
CA PHE A 571 47.63 5.97 23.28
C PHE A 571 47.82 6.28 24.76
N SER A 572 47.78 5.28 25.66
CA SER A 572 48.05 5.45 27.10
C SER A 572 49.42 6.07 27.42
N SER A 573 50.42 5.79 26.58
CA SER A 573 51.79 6.32 26.67
C SER A 573 52.04 7.64 25.93
N LEU A 574 51.03 8.23 25.30
CA LEU A 574 51.16 9.51 24.60
C LEU A 574 51.35 10.64 25.63
N ALA A 575 52.38 11.47 25.50
CA ALA A 575 52.56 12.62 26.41
C ALA A 575 51.44 13.66 26.22
N VAL A 576 51.06 14.36 27.29
CA VAL A 576 50.11 15.50 27.22
C VAL A 576 50.67 16.59 26.30
N GLY A 577 49.79 17.23 25.53
CA GLY A 577 50.16 18.22 24.51
C GLY A 577 50.70 17.64 23.21
N LYS A 578 50.74 16.30 23.08
CA LYS A 578 51.14 15.62 21.84
C LYS A 578 49.96 14.95 21.16
N ALA A 579 50.12 14.71 19.86
CA ALA A 579 49.16 14.03 19.02
C ALA A 579 49.78 12.79 18.36
N ARG A 580 48.96 11.79 18.07
CA ARG A 580 49.37 10.53 17.44
C ARG A 580 48.32 10.11 16.41
N TYR A 581 48.79 9.73 15.23
CA TYR A 581 47.96 9.09 14.23
C TYR A 581 47.70 7.62 14.63
N GLY A 582 46.48 7.15 14.46
CA GLY A 582 46.08 5.78 14.75
C GLY A 582 45.18 5.20 13.68
N LEU A 583 45.19 3.87 13.60
CA LEU A 583 44.32 3.07 12.75
C LEU A 583 43.42 2.20 13.63
N MET A 584 42.11 2.26 13.37
CA MET A 584 41.15 1.30 13.91
C MET A 584 40.99 0.16 12.91
N LEU A 585 41.00 -1.08 13.39
CA LEU A 585 40.71 -2.24 12.55
C LEU A 585 39.37 -2.83 12.93
N ARG A 586 38.74 -3.50 11.96
CA ARG A 586 37.69 -4.47 12.25
C ARG A 586 38.31 -5.73 12.84
N GLU A 587 37.45 -6.61 13.35
CA GLU A 587 37.84 -7.90 13.91
C GLU A 587 38.57 -8.82 12.89
N ASP A 588 38.35 -8.62 11.59
CA ASP A 588 39.03 -9.34 10.51
C ASP A 588 40.43 -8.78 10.17
N GLY A 589 40.91 -7.77 10.92
CA GLY A 589 42.21 -7.13 10.73
C GLY A 589 42.25 -6.10 9.60
N MET A 590 41.13 -5.80 8.95
CA MET A 590 41.06 -4.80 7.88
C MET A 590 40.79 -3.41 8.45
N VAL A 591 41.34 -2.37 7.81
CA VAL A 591 41.14 -0.97 8.22
C VAL A 591 39.64 -0.65 8.28
N TYR A 592 39.22 -0.13 9.44
CA TYR A 592 37.86 0.35 9.68
C TYR A 592 37.78 1.86 9.49
N ASP A 593 38.63 2.60 10.20
CA ASP A 593 38.80 4.05 10.09
C ASP A 593 40.17 4.46 10.64
N ASP A 594 40.54 5.72 10.48
CA ASP A 594 41.80 6.28 10.95
C ASP A 594 41.64 7.74 11.38
N GLY A 595 42.68 8.26 12.03
CA GLY A 595 42.73 9.67 12.35
C GLY A 595 43.79 10.02 13.37
N THR A 596 43.78 11.28 13.79
CA THR A 596 44.74 11.81 14.76
C THR A 596 44.05 12.03 16.10
N THR A 597 44.64 11.52 17.17
CA THR A 597 44.18 11.77 18.54
C THR A 597 45.21 12.61 19.28
N SER A 598 44.76 13.70 19.88
CA SER A 598 45.56 14.58 20.73
C SER A 598 45.28 14.29 22.20
N ARG A 599 46.30 14.20 23.05
CA ARG A 599 46.12 14.08 24.50
C ARG A 599 46.17 15.48 25.12
N LEU A 600 45.02 15.98 25.55
CA LEU A 600 44.84 17.35 26.06
C LEU A 600 45.16 17.46 27.56
N ALA A 601 44.88 16.41 28.33
CA ALA A 601 45.27 16.26 29.73
C ALA A 601 45.53 14.78 30.05
N GLU A 602 45.85 14.44 31.30
CA GLU A 602 46.12 13.06 31.73
C GLU A 602 44.99 12.11 31.31
N ASP A 603 43.75 12.52 31.58
CA ASP A 603 42.53 11.72 31.35
C ASP A 603 41.63 12.29 30.25
N HIS A 604 42.22 13.05 29.31
CA HIS A 604 41.46 13.80 28.30
C HIS A 604 42.12 13.71 26.92
N TYR A 605 41.38 13.15 25.96
CA TYR A 605 41.80 12.98 24.58
C TYR A 605 40.79 13.58 23.61
N PHE A 606 41.30 14.16 22.53
CA PHE A 606 40.51 14.64 21.40
C PHE A 606 40.84 13.82 20.16
N LEU A 607 39.88 13.01 19.74
CA LEU A 607 39.99 12.09 18.62
C LEU A 607 39.40 12.72 17.36
N THR A 608 40.12 12.63 16.23
CA THR A 608 39.57 12.90 14.90
C THR A 608 39.37 11.61 14.10
N THR A 609 38.36 11.57 13.24
CA THR A 609 38.00 10.43 12.38
C THR A 609 37.70 10.91 10.96
N THR A 610 37.59 9.99 9.99
CA THR A 610 37.23 10.41 8.62
C THR A 610 35.80 10.97 8.56
N THR A 611 35.56 11.90 7.61
CA THR A 611 34.28 12.62 7.49
C THR A 611 33.06 11.71 7.34
N ALA A 612 33.12 10.73 6.44
CA ALA A 612 31.98 9.86 6.18
C ALA A 612 31.74 8.83 7.29
N LYS A 613 32.75 8.58 8.14
CA LYS A 613 32.71 7.58 9.21
C LYS A 613 32.53 8.15 10.61
N ALA A 614 32.41 9.47 10.77
CA ALA A 614 32.19 10.12 12.07
C ALA A 614 31.07 9.45 12.91
N GLY A 615 29.88 9.26 12.32
CA GLY A 615 28.75 8.59 12.98
C GLY A 615 29.04 7.10 13.28
N PRO A 616 29.41 6.29 12.27
CA PRO A 616 29.77 4.89 12.48
C PRO A 616 30.88 4.65 13.52
N VAL A 617 31.94 5.47 13.55
CA VAL A 617 33.02 5.37 14.55
C VAL A 617 32.49 5.68 15.94
N MET A 618 31.69 6.75 16.12
CA MET A 618 31.07 7.03 17.42
C MET A 618 30.19 5.87 17.90
N GLN A 619 29.39 5.28 17.02
CA GLN A 619 28.59 4.09 17.33
C GLN A 619 29.46 2.89 17.71
N HIS A 620 30.57 2.68 17.01
CA HIS A 620 31.51 1.61 17.31
C HIS A 620 32.19 1.80 18.68
N LEU A 621 32.66 3.01 18.99
CA LEU A 621 33.25 3.31 20.29
C LEU A 621 32.24 3.12 21.43
N GLU A 622 30.99 3.58 21.26
CA GLU A 622 29.93 3.33 22.25
C GLU A 622 29.63 1.83 22.40
N PHE A 623 29.64 1.05 21.32
CA PHE A 623 29.52 -0.41 21.41
C PHE A 623 30.68 -1.02 22.20
N CYS A 624 31.94 -0.64 21.90
CA CYS A 624 33.10 -1.10 22.64
C CYS A 624 33.00 -0.74 24.12
N ARG A 625 32.59 0.50 24.44
CA ARG A 625 32.43 0.98 25.81
C ARG A 625 31.31 0.27 26.56
N GLN A 626 30.13 0.14 25.97
CA GLN A 626 28.94 -0.41 26.64
C GLN A 626 28.93 -1.94 26.70
N VAL A 627 29.51 -2.61 25.70
CA VAL A 627 29.38 -4.08 25.53
C VAL A 627 30.68 -4.80 25.80
N LEU A 628 31.80 -4.33 25.22
CA LEU A 628 33.07 -5.05 25.32
C LEU A 628 33.85 -4.70 26.60
N PHE A 629 33.82 -3.42 26.97
CA PHE A 629 34.61 -2.88 28.08
C PHE A 629 33.77 -2.03 29.06
N PRO A 630 32.61 -2.53 29.56
CA PRO A 630 31.72 -1.75 30.43
C PRO A 630 32.31 -1.42 31.81
N HIS A 631 33.47 -1.99 32.14
CA HIS A 631 34.19 -1.76 33.40
C HIS A 631 35.18 -0.60 33.34
N LEU A 632 35.48 -0.07 32.16
CA LEU A 632 36.39 1.08 32.00
C LEU A 632 35.62 2.38 32.24
N ASP A 633 36.19 3.25 33.07
CA ASP A 633 35.67 4.59 33.30
C ASP A 633 36.14 5.55 32.19
N VAL A 634 35.35 5.60 31.13
CA VAL A 634 35.54 6.45 29.96
C VAL A 634 34.20 6.97 29.46
N GLN A 635 34.19 8.20 28.97
CA GLN A 635 33.03 8.92 28.47
C GLN A 635 33.36 9.48 27.10
N LEU A 636 32.42 9.32 26.16
CA LEU A 636 32.59 9.67 24.77
C LEU A 636 31.54 10.70 24.40
N THR A 637 31.96 11.82 23.82
CA THR A 637 31.04 12.86 23.31
C THR A 637 31.43 13.25 21.90
N SER A 638 30.51 13.15 20.94
CA SER A 638 30.76 13.73 19.62
C SER A 638 30.78 15.25 19.72
N VAL A 639 31.90 15.85 19.36
CA VAL A 639 32.10 17.31 19.27
C VAL A 639 32.36 17.73 17.81
N SER A 640 31.94 16.89 16.86
CA SER A 640 32.14 17.07 15.41
C SER A 640 31.62 18.43 14.92
N ASP A 641 30.46 18.85 15.43
CA ASP A 641 29.76 20.06 14.98
C ASP A 641 30.07 21.28 15.86
N GLN A 642 30.76 21.07 16.98
CA GLN A 642 31.16 22.13 17.90
C GLN A 642 32.38 22.90 17.39
N TRP A 643 33.24 22.24 16.61
CA TRP A 643 34.54 22.77 16.19
C TRP A 643 34.65 22.87 14.68
N ALA A 644 34.77 24.11 14.19
CA ALA A 644 35.35 24.35 12.88
C ALA A 644 36.85 24.06 12.93
N GLN A 645 37.40 23.51 11.85
CA GLN A 645 38.83 23.20 11.78
C GLN A 645 39.38 23.47 10.39
N PHE A 646 40.47 24.23 10.35
CA PHE A 646 41.19 24.55 9.12
C PHE A 646 42.60 23.98 9.21
N SER A 647 42.99 23.18 8.22
CA SER A 647 44.36 22.73 8.05
C SER A 647 45.11 23.80 7.25
N ILE A 648 46.07 24.47 7.86
CA ILE A 648 46.93 25.46 7.21
C ILE A 648 48.27 24.79 6.93
N ALA A 649 48.70 24.81 5.67
CA ALA A 649 49.89 24.07 5.22
C ALA A 649 50.77 24.90 4.29
N GLY A 650 52.07 24.60 4.31
CA GLY A 650 53.09 25.24 3.48
C GLY A 650 54.22 25.85 4.31
N PRO A 651 55.38 26.15 3.69
CA PRO A 651 56.55 26.71 4.38
C PRO A 651 56.29 28.04 5.09
N LYS A 652 55.29 28.82 4.67
CA LYS A 652 54.95 30.13 5.28
C LYS A 652 53.85 30.06 6.35
N THR A 653 53.46 28.87 6.79
CA THR A 653 52.37 28.69 7.77
C THR A 653 52.66 29.41 9.09
N ARG A 654 53.88 29.31 9.62
CA ARG A 654 54.25 29.97 10.89
C ARG A 654 54.17 31.49 10.80
N ASP A 655 54.57 32.06 9.66
CA ASP A 655 54.51 33.50 9.45
C ASP A 655 53.06 33.99 9.46
N LEU A 656 52.15 33.25 8.80
CA LEU A 656 50.71 33.53 8.85
C LEU A 656 50.14 33.40 10.28
N LEU A 657 50.49 32.34 11.01
CA LEU A 657 49.96 32.12 12.36
C LEU A 657 50.37 33.21 13.35
N ARG A 658 51.56 33.80 13.21
CA ARG A 658 52.01 34.94 14.05
C ARG A 658 51.14 36.19 13.89
N GLU A 659 50.41 36.32 12.78
CA GLU A 659 49.50 37.45 12.56
C GLU A 659 48.12 37.23 13.19
N ILE A 660 47.78 35.99 13.55
CA ILE A 660 46.42 35.58 13.95
C ILE A 660 46.37 35.15 15.42
N VAL A 661 47.43 34.51 15.91
CA VAL A 661 47.51 33.96 17.28
C VAL A 661 48.10 35.02 18.21
N ASP A 662 47.64 35.03 19.46
CA ASP A 662 48.14 35.95 20.49
C ASP A 662 49.67 35.81 20.65
N PRO A 663 50.41 36.93 20.78
CA PRO A 663 51.88 36.91 20.90
C PRO A 663 52.43 36.11 22.09
N ALA A 664 51.58 35.73 23.05
CA ALA A 664 51.94 34.96 24.23
C ALA A 664 52.07 33.45 23.96
N GLU A 665 51.55 32.96 22.83
CA GLU A 665 51.60 31.53 22.46
C GLU A 665 52.96 31.17 21.84
N ASP A 666 53.54 30.03 22.25
CA ASP A 666 54.80 29.54 21.66
C ASP A 666 54.52 28.83 20.31
N LEU A 667 55.08 29.40 19.24
CA LEU A 667 55.04 28.84 17.88
C LEU A 667 56.41 28.27 17.45
N SER A 668 57.35 28.13 18.38
CA SER A 668 58.66 27.49 18.17
C SER A 668 58.52 26.00 17.86
N ASN A 669 59.64 25.35 17.52
CA ASN A 669 59.65 23.90 17.34
C ASN A 669 59.65 23.13 18.67
N GLU A 670 59.95 23.81 19.79
CA GLU A 670 60.06 23.18 21.10
C GLU A 670 58.68 22.98 21.74
N GLY A 671 57.73 23.86 21.38
CA GLY A 671 56.31 23.76 21.72
C GLY A 671 55.97 24.38 23.06
#